data_AF-A0AAD9T019-F1
#
_entry.id   AF-A0AAD9T019-F1
#
_cell.length_a   1.000
_cell.length_b   1.000
_cell.length_c   1.000
_cell.angle_alpha   90.00
_cell.angle_beta   90.00
_cell.angle_gamma   90.00
#
_symmetry.space_group_name_H-M   'P 1'
#
loop_
_entity.id
_entity.type
_entity.pdbx_description
1 polymer ?
#
loop_
_entity_poly.entity_id
_entity_poly.type
_entity_poly.pdbx_seq_one_letter_code
_entity_poly.pdbx_strand_id
1 'polypeptide(L)'
;MVYCGKPSKGCQMCRTRRIKCDETKPTCNQCAKSRRVCPGYKDDFDLVFRNETQATERRARRAFNTKRTAAQITFATQRASSASSPSKDERDPGRSPTLIAPNPGQDASSAVVPTGGLAAISIPLEQQAPCFFVSNFVVAPKLQSRGYFDFLLPMLRNESPNSHLSLAFSAVAMASLANRPNTRGRRQLFGQAVGQYTKALKATNVALQNSVHQRSDQTLAAILMLGFYETIASEKTSAMAWYSHIEGAVQLVKMRGKKQMRTKTGYSLFVAVRQQMVVSVLSGSKPLANGTEWWTPDMGRDEVGMFVTMLGCRVAEMRSELNHALSSFPRTPEYMEQLTSIMRRAQDLERECVDWEARLPEEWRPRTVAWVDHVLEGDITKAEVFPGRVDMYTDVTIANIWNQFRIARLFISGAVVRCAAWICAPVDYRTTPEYAHAVRLCGDLVTDVIAGTPYLLGWRVGQSGILRSQNFSSWSEESGASTAKAIGGFFVMWPLFSISNTDYVSDSQRVWAKSRLLYVSEILGLNHAKVLSNFHLRLPSMIIRRDMMMNAAPAQQTLIVGCARGFSPPVAANASQHITTSTISKLATANTFDDDDSNTSTTRSDHVTNHPAVNHTHAQTFQPAAEDLPPSTSYTHNNPNDSHPYTTTSTHMDLTPNNGGLPIYALNPLQQREAVIKENWENERRSLLKKASNQQGDSVERLLANYFVV
;
A
#
# COMPACT_ATOMS: atom_id res chain seq x y z
N MET A 1 -0.32 -53.81 2.88
CA MET A 1 -0.08 -52.87 4.00
C MET A 1 1.36 -53.01 4.45
N VAL A 2 2.06 -51.91 4.74
CA VAL A 2 3.43 -51.94 5.32
C VAL A 2 3.37 -51.29 6.69
N TYR A 3 3.82 -52.00 7.71
CA TYR A 3 3.68 -51.60 9.11
C TYR A 3 4.54 -50.35 9.41
N CYS A 4 3.91 -49.21 9.68
CA CYS A 4 4.60 -47.96 10.00
C CYS A 4 4.79 -47.82 11.52
N GLY A 5 5.78 -48.53 12.07
CA GLY A 5 6.21 -48.34 13.46
C GLY A 5 6.76 -46.94 13.73
N LYS A 6 6.85 -46.57 15.03
CA LYS A 6 7.41 -45.28 15.48
C LYS A 6 8.81 -45.04 14.89
N PRO A 7 9.15 -43.84 14.39
CA PRO A 7 10.49 -43.56 13.85
C PRO A 7 11.59 -43.73 14.90
N SER A 8 12.77 -44.22 14.49
CA SER A 8 13.92 -44.38 15.39
C SER A 8 14.42 -43.03 15.92
N LYS A 9 14.61 -42.94 17.25
CA LYS A 9 15.11 -41.76 17.97
C LYS A 9 16.62 -41.50 17.80
N GLY A 10 17.38 -42.47 17.28
CA GLY A 10 18.82 -42.34 17.06
C GLY A 10 19.21 -41.17 16.14
N CYS A 11 20.40 -40.61 16.35
CA CYS A 11 20.89 -39.47 15.57
C CYS A 11 20.97 -39.81 14.06
N GLN A 12 20.86 -38.78 13.21
CA GLN A 12 20.79 -38.96 11.75
C GLN A 12 22.01 -39.72 11.20
N MET A 13 23.21 -39.46 11.74
CA MET A 13 24.45 -40.13 11.31
C MET A 13 24.44 -41.64 11.59
N CYS A 14 23.97 -42.07 12.78
CA CYS A 14 23.80 -43.50 13.10
C CYS A 14 22.71 -44.15 12.24
N ARG A 15 21.59 -43.45 12.01
CA ARG A 15 20.47 -43.93 11.17
C ARG A 15 20.90 -44.14 9.71
N THR A 16 21.61 -43.19 9.11
CA THR A 16 22.15 -43.33 7.74
C THR A 16 23.13 -44.50 7.64
N ARG A 17 23.97 -44.69 8.67
CA ARG A 17 24.90 -45.82 8.76
C ARG A 17 24.24 -47.15 9.15
N ARG A 18 22.93 -47.17 9.44
CA ARG A 18 22.15 -48.34 9.92
C ARG A 18 22.76 -49.03 11.15
N ILE A 19 23.41 -48.28 12.03
CA ILE A 19 23.96 -48.77 13.31
C ILE A 19 23.09 -48.31 14.49
N LYS A 20 23.06 -49.09 15.57
CA LYS A 20 22.34 -48.72 16.80
C LYS A 20 23.00 -47.48 17.42
N CYS A 21 22.20 -46.43 17.64
CA CYS A 21 22.62 -45.24 18.36
C CYS A 21 22.50 -45.50 19.87
N ASP A 22 23.43 -44.95 20.65
CA ASP A 22 23.41 -44.99 22.12
C ASP A 22 22.68 -43.79 22.76
N GLU A 23 22.13 -42.88 21.94
CA GLU A 23 21.23 -41.78 22.33
C GLU A 23 21.76 -40.79 23.40
N THR A 24 23.07 -40.83 23.67
CA THR A 24 23.77 -39.90 24.56
C THR A 24 23.86 -38.47 23.99
N LYS A 25 23.52 -37.48 24.82
CA LYS A 25 23.52 -36.05 24.46
C LYS A 25 24.75 -35.34 25.05
N PRO A 26 25.34 -34.33 24.37
CA PRO A 26 24.89 -33.72 23.12
C PRO A 26 25.30 -34.49 21.85
N THR A 27 26.29 -35.39 21.92
CA THR A 27 26.74 -36.20 20.77
C THR A 27 26.88 -37.67 21.16
N CYS A 28 26.52 -38.57 20.24
CA CYS A 28 26.52 -40.00 20.52
C CYS A 28 27.93 -40.60 20.55
N ASN A 29 28.19 -41.58 21.43
CA ASN A 29 29.50 -42.20 21.55
C ASN A 29 29.94 -42.90 20.25
N GLN A 30 29.01 -43.41 19.46
CA GLN A 30 29.31 -44.04 18.18
C GLN A 30 29.85 -43.04 17.14
N CYS A 31 29.38 -41.79 17.15
CA CYS A 31 29.92 -40.72 16.32
C CYS A 31 31.25 -40.20 16.88
N ALA A 32 31.35 -40.01 18.20
CA ALA A 32 32.58 -39.59 18.86
C ALA A 32 33.75 -40.57 18.61
N LYS A 33 33.55 -41.86 18.88
CA LYS A 33 34.58 -42.91 18.66
C LYS A 33 34.99 -43.05 17.20
N SER A 34 34.05 -42.83 16.26
CA SER A 34 34.37 -42.83 14.82
C SER A 34 34.85 -41.49 14.27
N ARG A 35 35.14 -40.51 15.14
CA ARG A 35 35.61 -39.14 14.82
C ARG A 35 34.74 -38.43 13.75
N ARG A 36 33.42 -38.62 13.81
CA ARG A 36 32.46 -38.01 12.88
C ARG A 36 31.56 -37.04 13.62
N VAL A 37 31.31 -35.88 13.00
CA VAL A 37 30.40 -34.86 13.54
C VAL A 37 29.00 -35.46 13.69
N CYS A 38 28.48 -35.44 14.92
CA CYS A 38 27.11 -35.87 15.22
C CYS A 38 26.17 -34.67 15.00
N PRO A 39 25.19 -34.74 14.07
CA PRO A 39 24.29 -33.62 13.77
C PRO A 39 23.19 -33.42 14.83
N GLY A 40 23.41 -33.89 16.07
CA GLY A 40 22.41 -33.92 17.13
C GLY A 40 21.26 -34.91 16.90
N TYR A 41 20.20 -34.72 17.69
CA TYR A 41 18.96 -35.49 17.67
C TYR A 41 17.83 -34.60 17.16
N LYS A 42 16.83 -35.17 16.48
CA LYS A 42 15.61 -34.44 16.13
C LYS A 42 14.81 -34.15 17.40
N ASP A 43 14.15 -33.01 17.41
CA ASP A 43 13.19 -32.67 18.47
C ASP A 43 11.98 -33.61 18.41
N ASP A 44 11.41 -33.96 19.57
CA ASP A 44 10.35 -34.99 19.65
C ASP A 44 9.05 -34.51 18.95
N PHE A 45 8.83 -33.19 18.82
CA PHE A 45 7.74 -32.59 18.04
C PHE A 45 7.84 -32.88 16.53
N ASP A 46 9.06 -32.96 16.01
CA ASP A 46 9.38 -33.13 14.58
C ASP A 46 9.16 -34.58 14.09
N LEU A 47 8.89 -35.51 15.03
CA LEU A 47 8.65 -36.93 14.77
C LEU A 47 7.16 -37.29 14.61
N VAL A 48 6.24 -36.34 14.82
CA VAL A 48 4.79 -36.58 14.84
C VAL A 48 4.10 -36.19 13.53
N PHE A 49 4.62 -35.21 12.77
CA PHE A 49 4.00 -34.76 11.52
C PHE A 49 4.54 -35.47 10.27
N ARG A 50 3.67 -36.25 9.60
CA ARG A 50 3.89 -36.70 8.21
C ARG A 50 3.16 -35.77 7.24
N ASN A 51 3.88 -35.29 6.24
CA ASN A 51 3.30 -34.52 5.14
C ASN A 51 2.59 -35.48 4.15
N GLU A 52 1.27 -35.63 4.32
CA GLU A 52 0.39 -36.39 3.40
C GLU A 52 0.00 -35.58 2.15
N THR A 53 0.48 -34.34 1.97
CA THR A 53 -0.03 -33.40 0.96
C THR A 53 0.06 -33.95 -0.46
N GLN A 54 1.16 -34.62 -0.84
CA GLN A 54 1.26 -35.25 -2.17
C GLN A 54 0.33 -36.45 -2.35
N ALA A 55 0.05 -37.23 -1.31
CA ALA A 55 -0.88 -38.35 -1.38
C ALA A 55 -2.31 -37.85 -1.56
N THR A 56 -2.68 -36.82 -0.78
CA THR A 56 -3.97 -36.11 -0.86
C THR A 56 -4.15 -35.42 -2.22
N GLU A 57 -3.13 -34.73 -2.74
CA GLU A 57 -3.20 -34.07 -4.06
C GLU A 57 -3.39 -35.09 -5.19
N ARG A 58 -2.70 -36.24 -5.15
CA ARG A 58 -2.91 -37.34 -6.11
C ARG A 58 -4.32 -37.92 -6.02
N ARG A 59 -4.89 -38.02 -4.82
CA ARG A 59 -6.27 -38.50 -4.60
C ARG A 59 -7.30 -37.49 -5.11
N ALA A 60 -7.10 -36.21 -4.84
CA ALA A 60 -7.93 -35.11 -5.34
C ALA A 60 -7.91 -35.01 -6.87
N ARG A 61 -6.74 -35.06 -7.51
CA ARG A 61 -6.61 -35.05 -8.98
C ARG A 61 -7.33 -36.25 -9.64
N ARG A 62 -7.27 -37.44 -9.04
CA ARG A 62 -8.04 -38.61 -9.51
C ARG A 62 -9.55 -38.38 -9.43
N ALA A 63 -10.05 -37.90 -8.28
CA ALA A 63 -11.47 -37.61 -8.11
C ALA A 63 -11.98 -36.49 -9.06
N PHE A 64 -11.14 -35.49 -9.34
CA PHE A 64 -11.47 -34.41 -10.27
C PHE A 64 -11.59 -34.90 -11.72
N ASN A 65 -10.68 -35.77 -12.16
CA ASN A 65 -10.72 -36.35 -13.51
C ASN A 65 -11.96 -37.25 -13.70
N THR A 66 -12.30 -38.11 -12.74
CA THR A 66 -13.50 -38.97 -12.81
C THR A 66 -14.79 -38.15 -12.92
N LYS A 67 -14.91 -37.03 -12.16
CA LYS A 67 -16.06 -36.12 -12.28
C LYS A 67 -16.13 -35.44 -13.66
N ARG A 68 -14.99 -35.12 -14.27
CA ARG A 68 -14.94 -34.50 -15.61
C ARG A 68 -15.41 -35.46 -16.70
N THR A 69 -15.02 -36.73 -16.65
CA THR A 69 -15.47 -37.75 -17.59
C THR A 69 -16.98 -38.03 -17.46
N ALA A 70 -17.51 -38.10 -16.23
CA ALA A 70 -18.94 -38.28 -16.00
C ALA A 70 -19.77 -37.11 -16.60
N ALA A 71 -19.36 -35.87 -16.35
CA ALA A 71 -20.06 -34.69 -16.88
C ALA A 71 -20.06 -34.59 -18.41
N GLN A 72 -19.02 -35.10 -19.09
CA GLN A 72 -18.97 -35.14 -20.55
C GLN A 72 -19.88 -36.21 -21.17
N ILE A 73 -20.16 -37.30 -20.44
CA ILE A 73 -21.13 -38.32 -20.88
C ILE A 73 -22.56 -37.78 -20.77
N THR A 74 -22.91 -37.10 -19.68
CA THR A 74 -24.27 -36.54 -19.48
C THR A 74 -24.66 -35.49 -20.53
N PHE A 75 -23.70 -34.69 -21.02
CA PHE A 75 -23.96 -33.67 -22.05
C PHE A 75 -24.16 -34.25 -23.46
N ALA A 76 -23.73 -35.48 -23.73
CA ALA A 76 -23.93 -36.12 -25.03
C ALA A 76 -25.33 -36.73 -25.19
N THR A 77 -25.95 -37.20 -24.09
CA THR A 77 -27.24 -37.92 -24.14
C THR A 77 -28.46 -36.99 -24.20
N GLN A 78 -28.32 -35.71 -23.86
CA GLN A 78 -29.45 -34.75 -23.83
C GLN A 78 -29.75 -34.07 -25.18
N ARG A 79 -29.07 -34.44 -26.27
CA ARG A 79 -29.24 -33.79 -27.59
C ARG A 79 -29.99 -34.62 -28.64
N ALA A 80 -30.57 -35.76 -28.24
CA ALA A 80 -31.38 -36.61 -29.09
C ALA A 80 -32.54 -37.25 -28.30
N SER A 81 -33.65 -36.52 -28.18
CA SER A 81 -35.03 -37.03 -27.96
C SER A 81 -36.00 -35.87 -27.70
N SER A 82 -36.78 -35.47 -28.70
CA SER A 82 -37.87 -34.50 -28.53
C SER A 82 -39.00 -34.75 -29.54
N ALA A 83 -40.02 -35.52 -29.13
CA ALA A 83 -41.33 -35.57 -29.79
C ALA A 83 -42.39 -36.24 -28.88
N SER A 84 -43.64 -35.75 -29.00
CA SER A 84 -44.91 -36.32 -28.51
C SER A 84 -45.24 -36.36 -27.01
N SER A 85 -46.36 -35.72 -26.67
CA SER A 85 -47.15 -35.77 -25.43
C SER A 85 -48.32 -36.79 -25.59
N PRO A 86 -49.38 -36.83 -24.75
CA PRO A 86 -49.51 -36.64 -23.29
C PRO A 86 -50.30 -37.80 -22.62
N SER A 87 -50.45 -37.80 -21.27
CA SER A 87 -51.76 -37.83 -20.55
C SER A 87 -51.80 -38.54 -19.17
N LYS A 88 -52.67 -37.99 -18.29
CA LYS A 88 -53.50 -38.63 -17.22
C LYS A 88 -52.91 -39.17 -15.89
N ASP A 89 -53.39 -38.52 -14.82
CA ASP A 89 -54.15 -39.06 -13.68
C ASP A 89 -53.54 -39.90 -12.52
N GLU A 90 -53.79 -39.38 -11.31
CA GLU A 90 -54.30 -40.03 -10.08
C GLU A 90 -53.42 -40.64 -8.96
N ARG A 91 -53.70 -40.13 -7.74
CA ARG A 91 -53.92 -40.78 -6.41
C ARG A 91 -52.81 -41.63 -5.72
N ASP A 92 -52.21 -41.05 -4.66
CA ASP A 92 -52.33 -41.37 -3.20
C ASP A 92 -52.57 -42.84 -2.72
N PRO A 93 -52.31 -43.27 -1.44
CA PRO A 93 -51.39 -42.81 -0.36
C PRO A 93 -50.44 -43.94 0.17
N GLY A 94 -49.60 -43.64 1.18
CA GLY A 94 -49.55 -44.53 2.37
C GLY A 94 -48.21 -45.06 2.95
N ARG A 95 -47.96 -44.64 4.20
CA ARG A 95 -47.37 -45.41 5.34
C ARG A 95 -45.86 -45.72 5.43
N SER A 96 -45.24 -45.02 6.39
CA SER A 96 -44.13 -45.41 7.30
C SER A 96 -44.45 -46.69 8.12
N PRO A 97 -43.58 -47.25 9.01
CA PRO A 97 -42.33 -46.73 9.61
C PRO A 97 -41.14 -47.73 9.61
N THR A 98 -39.92 -47.39 10.08
CA THR A 98 -39.46 -47.56 11.50
C THR A 98 -38.01 -47.01 11.61
N LEU A 99 -37.74 -45.94 12.37
CA LEU A 99 -37.09 -45.88 13.72
C LEU A 99 -35.70 -46.60 13.82
N ILE A 100 -34.66 -46.15 14.55
CA ILE A 100 -34.38 -44.98 15.42
C ILE A 100 -32.81 -44.88 15.51
N ALA A 101 -32.16 -43.71 15.61
CA ALA A 101 -31.69 -43.12 16.88
C ALA A 101 -30.96 -41.77 16.66
N PRO A 102 -30.82 -40.90 17.69
CA PRO A 102 -30.83 -39.45 17.49
C PRO A 102 -29.50 -38.73 17.77
N ASN A 103 -29.45 -37.44 17.46
CA ASN A 103 -28.39 -36.52 17.89
C ASN A 103 -29.04 -35.26 18.52
N PRO A 104 -28.66 -34.84 19.76
CA PRO A 104 -29.37 -33.79 20.49
C PRO A 104 -28.88 -32.39 20.09
N GLY A 105 -29.82 -31.45 19.98
CA GLY A 105 -29.50 -30.06 19.58
C GLY A 105 -30.73 -29.15 19.51
N GLN A 106 -31.50 -29.08 20.61
CA GLN A 106 -32.58 -28.11 20.79
C GLN A 106 -32.95 -28.02 22.27
N ASP A 107 -32.90 -26.81 22.84
CA ASP A 107 -33.91 -26.31 23.78
C ASP A 107 -33.65 -24.82 24.08
N ALA A 108 -34.54 -23.97 23.56
CA ALA A 108 -34.86 -22.62 24.04
C ALA A 108 -35.96 -22.03 23.13
N SER A 109 -37.17 -22.57 23.20
CA SER A 109 -38.33 -21.95 22.55
C SER A 109 -38.60 -20.57 23.14
N SER A 110 -38.78 -19.56 22.28
CA SER A 110 -39.44 -18.32 22.67
C SER A 110 -40.45 -17.91 21.59
N ALA A 111 -41.58 -17.37 22.04
CA ALA A 111 -42.85 -17.38 21.31
C ALA A 111 -42.80 -16.69 19.94
N VAL A 112 -43.34 -17.37 18.93
CA VAL A 112 -43.76 -16.72 17.67
C VAL A 112 -45.04 -15.95 17.95
N VAL A 113 -44.92 -14.65 18.20
CA VAL A 113 -46.06 -13.74 18.13
C VAL A 113 -46.40 -13.54 16.64
N PRO A 114 -47.64 -13.81 16.19
CA PRO A 114 -48.05 -13.60 14.81
C PRO A 114 -48.25 -12.10 14.56
N THR A 115 -47.15 -11.36 14.43
CA THR A 115 -47.19 -9.95 14.03
C THR A 115 -47.57 -9.91 12.54
N GLY A 116 -48.75 -9.38 12.24
CA GLY A 116 -49.22 -9.24 10.86
C GLY A 116 -48.18 -8.53 9.99
N GLY A 117 -47.94 -9.08 8.79
CA GLY A 117 -46.82 -8.68 7.94
C GLY A 117 -46.94 -7.26 7.40
N LEU A 118 -46.48 -6.27 8.16
CA LEU A 118 -45.94 -5.05 7.58
C LEU A 118 -44.69 -5.45 6.81
N ALA A 119 -44.75 -5.36 5.47
CA ALA A 119 -43.57 -5.48 4.64
C ALA A 119 -42.55 -4.44 5.13
N ALA A 120 -41.41 -4.91 5.64
CA ALA A 120 -40.39 -4.03 6.20
C ALA A 120 -40.00 -2.99 5.15
N ILE A 121 -40.12 -1.70 5.51
CA ILE A 121 -39.87 -0.58 4.58
C ILE A 121 -38.40 -0.61 4.18
N SER A 122 -38.11 -1.27 3.06
CA SER A 122 -36.77 -1.40 2.53
C SER A 122 -36.41 -0.16 1.73
N ILE A 123 -35.57 0.69 2.32
CA ILE A 123 -34.95 1.82 1.62
C ILE A 123 -34.26 1.29 0.34
N PRO A 124 -34.48 1.88 -0.85
CA PRO A 124 -33.80 1.49 -2.09
C PRO A 124 -32.27 1.48 -1.95
N LEU A 125 -31.57 0.57 -2.62
CA LEU A 125 -30.11 0.43 -2.48
C LEU A 125 -29.36 1.65 -3.01
N GLU A 126 -29.95 2.32 -3.98
CA GLU A 126 -29.55 3.58 -4.58
C GLU A 126 -29.57 4.73 -3.55
N GLN A 127 -30.44 4.65 -2.54
CA GLN A 127 -30.48 5.59 -1.40
C GLN A 127 -29.60 5.13 -0.23
N GLN A 128 -29.48 3.81 0.02
CA GLN A 128 -28.57 3.29 1.04
C GLN A 128 -27.09 3.55 0.72
N ALA A 129 -26.71 3.51 -0.55
CA ALA A 129 -25.33 3.65 -1.02
C ALA A 129 -24.67 5.00 -0.60
N PRO A 130 -25.29 6.17 -0.87
CA PRO A 130 -24.82 7.46 -0.35
C PRO A 130 -24.57 7.47 1.16
N CYS A 131 -25.52 6.99 1.95
CA CYS A 131 -25.41 6.95 3.42
C CYS A 131 -24.27 6.04 3.89
N PHE A 132 -24.14 4.86 3.28
CA PHE A 132 -23.05 3.92 3.55
C PHE A 132 -21.69 4.54 3.24
N PHE A 133 -21.55 5.18 2.09
CA PHE A 133 -20.31 5.84 1.67
C PHE A 133 -19.91 6.97 2.64
N VAL A 134 -20.86 7.86 2.97
CA VAL A 134 -20.63 8.99 3.87
C VAL A 134 -20.21 8.49 5.26
N SER A 135 -20.90 7.49 5.81
CA SER A 135 -20.56 6.92 7.12
C SER A 135 -19.14 6.33 7.17
N ASN A 136 -18.70 5.70 6.07
CA ASN A 136 -17.44 4.95 6.02
C ASN A 136 -16.23 5.72 5.51
N PHE A 137 -16.41 6.68 4.60
CA PHE A 137 -15.33 7.34 3.88
C PHE A 137 -15.23 8.85 4.09
N VAL A 138 -16.29 9.50 4.60
CA VAL A 138 -16.23 10.92 4.97
C VAL A 138 -15.81 11.07 6.43
N VAL A 139 -14.79 11.88 6.67
CA VAL A 139 -14.31 12.29 7.99
C VAL A 139 -14.62 13.77 8.16
N ALA A 140 -15.45 14.12 9.15
CA ALA A 140 -15.67 15.51 9.51
C ALA A 140 -14.42 16.10 10.20
N PRO A 141 -14.07 17.38 9.97
CA PRO A 141 -13.01 18.04 10.71
C PRO A 141 -13.28 18.04 12.23
N LYS A 142 -12.21 17.94 13.02
CA LYS A 142 -12.21 18.10 14.48
C LYS A 142 -11.32 19.29 14.88
N LEU A 143 -11.31 19.64 16.17
CA LEU A 143 -10.48 20.73 16.72
C LEU A 143 -8.98 20.60 16.35
N GLN A 144 -8.44 19.40 16.42
CA GLN A 144 -7.01 19.12 16.19
C GLN A 144 -6.71 18.65 14.75
N SER A 145 -7.71 18.28 13.95
CA SER A 145 -7.46 17.54 12.70
C SER A 145 -8.46 17.82 11.58
N ARG A 146 -7.95 17.74 10.34
CA ARG A 146 -8.70 18.07 9.13
C ARG A 146 -9.65 16.96 8.73
N GLY A 147 -10.76 17.35 8.10
CA GLY A 147 -11.67 16.39 7.48
C GLY A 147 -11.08 15.71 6.25
N TYR A 148 -11.73 14.65 5.80
CA TYR A 148 -11.42 13.96 4.54
C TYR A 148 -12.74 13.72 3.79
N PHE A 149 -12.79 14.12 2.51
CA PHE A 149 -14.03 14.19 1.72
C PHE A 149 -15.18 15.00 2.35
N ASP A 150 -14.89 15.89 3.30
CA ASP A 150 -15.85 16.75 4.00
C ASP A 150 -16.56 17.74 3.07
N PHE A 151 -15.94 18.07 1.94
CA PHE A 151 -16.51 18.90 0.87
C PHE A 151 -17.69 18.24 0.13
N LEU A 152 -17.84 16.91 0.15
CA LEU A 152 -18.85 16.23 -0.68
C LEU A 152 -20.28 16.59 -0.28
N LEU A 153 -20.63 16.55 1.01
CA LEU A 153 -21.99 16.80 1.47
C LEU A 153 -22.47 18.24 1.19
N PRO A 154 -21.67 19.31 1.44
CA PRO A 154 -22.05 20.66 1.03
C PRO A 154 -22.24 20.83 -0.48
N MET A 155 -21.42 20.17 -1.30
CA MET A 155 -21.52 20.27 -2.76
C MET A 155 -22.76 19.56 -3.29
N LEU A 156 -22.97 18.30 -2.92
CA LEU A 156 -24.05 17.45 -3.44
C LEU A 156 -25.46 17.99 -3.13
N ARG A 157 -25.62 18.81 -2.08
CA ARG A 157 -26.91 19.46 -1.75
C ARG A 157 -27.44 20.38 -2.85
N ASN A 158 -26.56 20.96 -3.66
CA ASN A 158 -26.90 21.96 -4.68
C ASN A 158 -26.70 21.42 -6.11
N GLU A 159 -26.37 20.13 -6.27
CA GLU A 159 -26.09 19.52 -7.57
C GLU A 159 -27.32 18.86 -8.19
N SER A 160 -27.41 18.88 -9.51
CA SER A 160 -28.44 18.11 -10.21
C SER A 160 -28.11 16.61 -10.18
N PRO A 161 -29.11 15.70 -10.11
CA PRO A 161 -28.85 14.26 -10.04
C PRO A 161 -28.03 13.69 -11.21
N ASN A 162 -28.08 14.36 -12.36
CA ASN A 162 -27.38 13.98 -13.59
C ASN A 162 -26.07 14.77 -13.83
N SER A 163 -25.63 15.60 -12.87
CA SER A 163 -24.33 16.27 -12.98
C SER A 163 -23.18 15.26 -12.90
N HIS A 164 -22.04 15.59 -13.48
CA HIS A 164 -20.85 14.72 -13.47
C HIS A 164 -20.38 14.38 -12.06
N LEU A 165 -20.54 15.30 -11.09
CA LEU A 165 -20.27 15.03 -9.68
C LEU A 165 -21.29 14.05 -9.07
N SER A 166 -22.59 14.28 -9.26
CA SER A 166 -23.65 13.39 -8.75
C SER A 166 -23.54 11.97 -9.31
N LEU A 167 -23.22 11.84 -10.60
CA LEU A 167 -22.99 10.56 -11.26
C LEU A 167 -21.73 9.86 -10.72
N ALA A 168 -20.61 10.58 -10.57
CA ALA A 168 -19.36 10.02 -10.04
C ALA A 168 -19.50 9.58 -8.58
N PHE A 169 -20.16 10.40 -7.75
CA PHE A 169 -20.47 10.07 -6.36
C PHE A 169 -21.40 8.85 -6.27
N SER A 170 -22.46 8.81 -7.09
CA SER A 170 -23.38 7.66 -7.13
C SER A 170 -22.67 6.36 -7.51
N ALA A 171 -21.78 6.41 -8.52
CA ALA A 171 -20.98 5.27 -8.94
C ALA A 171 -20.11 4.72 -7.81
N VAL A 172 -19.33 5.57 -7.14
CA VAL A 172 -18.42 5.15 -6.07
C VAL A 172 -19.17 4.70 -4.81
N ALA A 173 -20.29 5.35 -4.49
CA ALA A 173 -21.17 4.94 -3.40
C ALA A 173 -21.77 3.54 -3.65
N MET A 174 -22.36 3.32 -4.83
CA MET A 174 -22.93 2.01 -5.20
C MET A 174 -21.88 0.90 -5.23
N ALA A 175 -20.70 1.17 -5.79
CA ALA A 175 -19.59 0.21 -5.81
C ALA A 175 -19.14 -0.15 -4.37
N SER A 176 -19.03 0.84 -3.48
CA SER A 176 -18.63 0.60 -2.09
C SER A 176 -19.64 -0.27 -1.33
N LEU A 177 -20.95 -0.06 -1.56
CA LEU A 177 -22.01 -0.88 -0.95
C LEU A 177 -22.08 -2.28 -1.57
N ALA A 178 -21.80 -2.43 -2.87
CA ALA A 178 -21.77 -3.72 -3.56
C ALA A 178 -20.62 -4.63 -3.10
N ASN A 179 -19.46 -4.04 -2.75
CA ASN A 179 -18.26 -4.79 -2.38
C ASN A 179 -18.23 -5.34 -0.94
N ARG A 180 -19.16 -4.93 -0.07
CA ARG A 180 -19.27 -5.40 1.34
C ARG A 180 -19.52 -6.93 1.37
N PRO A 181 -18.90 -7.70 2.28
CA PRO A 181 -18.99 -9.17 2.31
C PRO A 181 -20.42 -9.73 2.17
N ASN A 182 -21.36 -9.19 2.93
CA ASN A 182 -22.75 -9.65 2.98
C ASN A 182 -23.61 -9.20 1.78
N THR A 183 -23.07 -8.37 0.87
CA THR A 183 -23.76 -7.89 -0.34
C THR A 183 -23.10 -8.33 -1.65
N ARG A 184 -21.94 -9.00 -1.61
CA ARG A 184 -21.20 -9.52 -2.80
C ARG A 184 -22.02 -10.42 -3.75
N GLY A 185 -23.15 -10.95 -3.32
CA GLY A 185 -24.11 -11.65 -4.18
C GLY A 185 -24.93 -10.73 -5.11
N ARG A 186 -25.03 -9.43 -4.81
CA ARG A 186 -25.89 -8.45 -5.51
C ARG A 186 -25.21 -7.86 -6.75
N ARG A 187 -24.88 -8.73 -7.72
CA ARG A 187 -24.23 -8.35 -9.00
C ARG A 187 -24.90 -7.16 -9.71
N GLN A 188 -26.23 -7.02 -9.56
CA GLN A 188 -27.01 -5.93 -10.11
C GLN A 188 -26.54 -4.54 -9.63
N LEU A 189 -26.21 -4.37 -8.35
CA LEU A 189 -25.77 -3.07 -7.81
C LEU A 189 -24.39 -2.66 -8.34
N PHE A 190 -23.48 -3.62 -8.51
CA PHE A 190 -22.19 -3.37 -9.17
C PHE A 190 -22.37 -3.03 -10.66
N GLY A 191 -23.30 -3.71 -11.36
CA GLY A 191 -23.67 -3.37 -12.73
C GLY A 191 -24.23 -1.94 -12.86
N GLN A 192 -25.11 -1.52 -11.94
CA GLN A 192 -25.56 -0.13 -11.85
C GLN A 192 -24.38 0.83 -11.61
N ALA A 193 -23.46 0.50 -10.69
CA ALA A 193 -22.28 1.32 -10.38
C ALA A 193 -21.39 1.55 -11.62
N VAL A 194 -21.13 0.50 -12.41
CA VAL A 194 -20.41 0.59 -13.69
C VAL A 194 -21.18 1.48 -14.69
N GLY A 195 -22.50 1.38 -14.74
CA GLY A 195 -23.35 2.25 -15.55
C GLY A 195 -23.24 3.73 -15.16
N GLN A 196 -23.30 4.03 -13.85
CA GLN A 196 -23.12 5.40 -13.35
C GLN A 196 -21.70 5.91 -13.58
N TYR A 197 -20.68 5.06 -13.40
CA TYR A 197 -19.28 5.39 -13.68
C TYR A 197 -19.08 5.77 -15.15
N THR A 198 -19.69 5.01 -16.07
CA THR A 198 -19.60 5.28 -17.51
C THR A 198 -20.29 6.61 -17.89
N LYS A 199 -21.46 6.88 -17.30
CA LYS A 199 -22.15 8.18 -17.45
C LYS A 199 -21.32 9.33 -16.88
N ALA A 200 -20.72 9.13 -15.70
CA ALA A 200 -19.85 10.10 -15.03
C ALA A 200 -18.60 10.42 -15.86
N LEU A 201 -17.95 9.41 -16.46
CA LEU A 201 -16.85 9.63 -17.41
C LEU A 201 -17.30 10.46 -18.61
N LYS A 202 -18.43 10.13 -19.25
CA LYS A 202 -18.95 10.91 -20.40
C LYS A 202 -19.23 12.36 -20.00
N ALA A 203 -19.95 12.57 -18.90
CA ALA A 203 -20.31 13.91 -18.41
C ALA A 203 -19.07 14.73 -17.98
N THR A 204 -18.09 14.10 -17.31
CA THR A 204 -16.83 14.75 -16.92
C THR A 204 -16.01 15.15 -18.15
N ASN A 205 -15.94 14.31 -19.19
CA ASN A 205 -15.26 14.65 -20.44
C ASN A 205 -15.91 15.86 -21.14
N VAL A 206 -17.24 15.96 -21.15
CA VAL A 206 -17.95 17.15 -21.66
C VAL A 206 -17.63 18.39 -20.81
N ALA A 207 -17.62 18.27 -19.48
CA ALA A 207 -17.25 19.36 -18.59
C ALA A 207 -15.79 19.83 -18.77
N LEU A 208 -14.87 18.92 -19.09
CA LEU A 208 -13.47 19.22 -19.40
C LEU A 208 -13.26 19.93 -20.74
N GLN A 209 -14.13 19.71 -21.73
CA GLN A 209 -14.09 20.41 -23.02
C GLN A 209 -14.57 21.87 -22.91
N ASN A 210 -15.32 22.23 -21.87
CA ASN A 210 -15.78 23.59 -21.63
C ASN A 210 -14.77 24.38 -20.79
N SER A 211 -14.37 25.55 -21.29
CA SER A 211 -13.29 26.37 -20.71
C SER A 211 -13.55 26.86 -19.29
N VAL A 212 -14.83 26.98 -18.90
CA VAL A 212 -15.30 27.38 -17.57
C VAL A 212 -15.47 26.15 -16.68
N HIS A 213 -16.24 25.14 -17.12
CA HIS A 213 -16.56 23.98 -16.30
C HIS A 213 -15.32 23.12 -15.95
N GLN A 214 -14.29 23.07 -16.80
CA GLN A 214 -13.04 22.38 -16.50
C GLN A 214 -12.35 22.89 -15.21
N ARG A 215 -12.59 24.15 -14.81
CA ARG A 215 -12.00 24.78 -13.61
C ARG A 215 -12.91 24.74 -12.38
N SER A 216 -14.12 24.22 -12.51
CA SER A 216 -15.10 24.16 -11.41
C SER A 216 -14.69 23.19 -10.30
N ASP A 217 -15.14 23.48 -9.08
CA ASP A 217 -15.00 22.61 -7.91
C ASP A 217 -15.63 21.23 -8.19
N GLN A 218 -16.79 21.22 -8.86
CA GLN A 218 -17.54 20.03 -9.29
C GLN A 218 -16.68 19.09 -10.13
N THR A 219 -15.99 19.59 -11.16
CA THR A 219 -15.18 18.77 -12.06
C THR A 219 -14.01 18.14 -11.33
N LEU A 220 -13.36 18.87 -10.41
CA LEU A 220 -12.29 18.30 -9.60
C LEU A 220 -12.80 17.26 -8.59
N ALA A 221 -13.94 17.53 -7.94
CA ALA A 221 -14.59 16.57 -7.04
C ALA A 221 -15.01 15.29 -7.79
N ALA A 222 -15.56 15.42 -9.00
CA ALA A 222 -15.94 14.28 -9.83
C ALA A 222 -14.72 13.40 -10.18
N ILE A 223 -13.59 14.00 -10.57
CA ILE A 223 -12.35 13.27 -10.87
C ILE A 223 -11.79 12.57 -9.61
N LEU A 224 -11.86 13.19 -8.44
CA LEU A 224 -11.50 12.53 -7.18
C LEU A 224 -12.42 11.33 -6.88
N MET A 225 -13.73 11.44 -7.13
CA MET A 225 -14.68 10.32 -6.94
C MET A 225 -14.47 9.20 -7.97
N LEU A 226 -14.11 9.52 -9.22
CA LEU A 226 -13.71 8.54 -10.23
C LEU A 226 -12.41 7.82 -9.85
N GLY A 227 -11.39 8.53 -9.38
CA GLY A 227 -10.16 7.90 -8.86
C GLY A 227 -10.40 7.04 -7.61
N PHE A 228 -11.37 7.42 -6.77
CA PHE A 228 -11.77 6.61 -5.61
C PHE A 228 -12.62 5.38 -6.01
N TYR A 229 -13.42 5.50 -7.09
CA TYR A 229 -14.08 4.35 -7.72
C TYR A 229 -13.06 3.30 -8.19
N GLU A 230 -11.96 3.70 -8.84
CA GLU A 230 -10.88 2.77 -9.21
C GLU A 230 -10.27 2.06 -8.00
N THR A 231 -10.18 2.74 -6.85
CA THR A 231 -9.66 2.15 -5.61
C THR A 231 -10.58 1.08 -5.04
N ILE A 232 -11.90 1.30 -5.15
CA ILE A 232 -12.94 0.36 -4.69
C ILE A 232 -13.11 -0.80 -5.67
N ALA A 233 -13.24 -0.52 -6.97
CA ALA A 233 -13.71 -1.46 -7.98
C ALA A 233 -12.59 -2.26 -8.69
N SER A 234 -11.34 -1.81 -8.70
CA SER A 234 -10.30 -2.46 -9.50
C SER A 234 -9.87 -3.82 -8.95
N GLU A 235 -10.27 -4.88 -9.65
CA GLU A 235 -9.85 -6.28 -9.42
C GLU A 235 -8.73 -6.75 -10.35
N LYS A 236 -8.45 -6.00 -11.43
CA LYS A 236 -7.43 -6.36 -12.43
C LYS A 236 -6.08 -5.75 -12.08
N THR A 237 -5.00 -6.34 -12.57
CA THR A 237 -3.59 -5.98 -12.26
C THR A 237 -3.15 -4.55 -12.66
N SER A 238 -4.03 -3.73 -13.24
CA SER A 238 -3.71 -2.34 -13.58
C SER A 238 -3.95 -1.43 -12.38
N ALA A 239 -2.89 -1.16 -11.61
CA ALA A 239 -2.91 -0.08 -10.62
C ALA A 239 -2.98 1.31 -11.28
N MET A 240 -2.69 1.40 -12.59
CA MET A 240 -2.50 2.65 -13.34
C MET A 240 -3.74 3.54 -13.43
N ALA A 241 -4.95 2.99 -13.33
CA ALA A 241 -6.19 3.75 -13.47
C ALA A 241 -6.33 4.86 -12.40
N TRP A 242 -6.00 4.55 -11.14
CA TRP A 242 -5.94 5.56 -10.07
C TRP A 242 -4.88 6.62 -10.36
N TYR A 243 -3.67 6.23 -10.79
CA TYR A 243 -2.59 7.17 -11.13
C TYR A 243 -3.03 8.19 -12.18
N SER A 244 -3.70 7.76 -13.25
CA SER A 244 -4.19 8.65 -14.31
C SER A 244 -5.21 9.68 -13.81
N HIS A 245 -6.12 9.30 -12.90
CA HIS A 245 -7.06 10.25 -12.29
C HIS A 245 -6.36 11.27 -11.39
N ILE A 246 -5.36 10.84 -10.59
CA ILE A 246 -4.59 11.76 -9.75
C ILE A 246 -3.74 12.72 -10.60
N GLU A 247 -3.13 12.25 -11.69
CA GLU A 247 -2.38 13.09 -12.63
C GLU A 247 -3.29 14.14 -13.28
N GLY A 248 -4.49 13.75 -13.76
CA GLY A 248 -5.50 14.68 -14.26
C GLY A 248 -5.93 15.72 -13.22
N ALA A 249 -6.18 15.29 -11.98
CA ALA A 249 -6.55 16.19 -10.87
C ALA A 249 -5.44 17.20 -10.55
N VAL A 250 -4.16 16.78 -10.59
CA VAL A 250 -2.99 17.65 -10.41
C VAL A 250 -2.92 18.73 -11.49
N GLN A 251 -3.16 18.38 -12.76
CA GLN A 251 -3.19 19.38 -13.85
C GLN A 251 -4.35 20.37 -13.69
N LEU A 252 -5.55 19.91 -13.30
CA LEU A 252 -6.66 20.82 -13.02
C LEU A 252 -6.39 21.75 -11.84
N VAL A 253 -5.79 21.25 -10.76
CA VAL A 253 -5.39 22.09 -9.62
C VAL A 253 -4.41 23.18 -10.07
N LYS A 254 -3.44 22.86 -10.95
CA LYS A 254 -2.57 23.88 -11.57
C LYS A 254 -3.36 24.90 -12.41
N MET A 255 -4.28 24.44 -13.26
CA MET A 255 -5.12 25.31 -14.10
C MET A 255 -6.08 26.23 -13.32
N ARG A 256 -6.56 25.78 -12.16
CA ARG A 256 -7.37 26.59 -11.22
C ARG A 256 -6.53 27.64 -10.48
N GLY A 257 -5.23 27.37 -10.30
CA GLY A 257 -4.26 28.29 -9.69
C GLY A 257 -4.52 28.59 -8.21
N LYS A 258 -3.70 29.44 -7.59
CA LYS A 258 -3.78 29.72 -6.14
C LYS A 258 -5.13 30.33 -5.69
N LYS A 259 -5.94 30.89 -6.60
CA LYS A 259 -7.28 31.44 -6.30
C LYS A 259 -8.25 30.41 -5.70
N GLN A 260 -8.10 29.12 -6.00
CA GLN A 260 -8.97 28.05 -5.48
C GLN A 260 -8.93 27.93 -3.95
N MET A 261 -7.82 28.35 -3.31
CA MET A 261 -7.63 28.25 -1.86
C MET A 261 -8.37 29.36 -1.08
N ARG A 262 -9.04 30.29 -1.77
CA ARG A 262 -9.83 31.37 -1.15
C ARG A 262 -11.19 30.90 -0.62
N THR A 263 -11.72 29.77 -1.12
CA THR A 263 -12.98 29.18 -0.63
C THR A 263 -12.69 27.93 0.19
N LYS A 264 -13.56 27.64 1.18
CA LYS A 264 -13.43 26.43 2.02
C LYS A 264 -13.43 25.16 1.15
N THR A 265 -14.38 25.05 0.22
CA THR A 265 -14.51 23.92 -0.72
C THR A 265 -13.28 23.75 -1.60
N GLY A 266 -12.82 24.84 -2.23
CA GLY A 266 -11.67 24.81 -3.13
C GLY A 266 -10.36 24.50 -2.40
N TYR A 267 -10.22 24.92 -1.14
CA TYR A 267 -9.12 24.53 -0.26
C TYR A 267 -9.17 23.05 0.13
N SER A 268 -10.34 22.54 0.58
CA SER A 268 -10.48 21.11 0.93
C SER A 268 -10.21 20.20 -0.27
N LEU A 269 -10.65 20.58 -1.47
CA LEU A 269 -10.33 19.89 -2.72
C LEU A 269 -8.83 19.92 -3.04
N PHE A 270 -8.18 21.10 -2.91
CA PHE A 270 -6.73 21.23 -3.11
C PHE A 270 -5.94 20.32 -2.16
N VAL A 271 -6.29 20.29 -0.88
CA VAL A 271 -5.66 19.42 0.13
C VAL A 271 -5.84 17.94 -0.21
N ALA A 272 -7.05 17.53 -0.62
CA ALA A 272 -7.32 16.14 -1.02
C ALA A 272 -6.49 15.70 -2.24
N VAL A 273 -6.42 16.53 -3.30
CA VAL A 273 -5.56 16.26 -4.47
C VAL A 273 -4.10 16.19 -4.07
N ARG A 274 -3.63 17.13 -3.24
CA ARG A 274 -2.24 17.20 -2.79
C ARG A 274 -1.83 15.94 -2.00
N GLN A 275 -2.69 15.44 -1.10
CA GLN A 275 -2.41 14.20 -0.37
C GLN A 275 -2.24 12.99 -1.31
N GLN A 276 -3.14 12.84 -2.30
CA GLN A 276 -3.04 11.77 -3.29
C GLN A 276 -1.83 11.94 -4.22
N MET A 277 -1.51 13.18 -4.60
CA MET A 277 -0.33 13.52 -5.38
C MET A 277 0.95 13.08 -4.66
N VAL A 278 1.13 13.43 -3.38
CA VAL A 278 2.34 13.08 -2.59
C VAL A 278 2.56 11.56 -2.58
N VAL A 279 1.50 10.76 -2.36
CA VAL A 279 1.55 9.28 -2.46
C VAL A 279 1.98 8.83 -3.85
N SER A 280 1.41 9.42 -4.90
CA SER A 280 1.72 9.10 -6.31
C SER A 280 3.18 9.42 -6.67
N VAL A 281 3.67 10.62 -6.37
CA VAL A 281 5.05 11.04 -6.73
C VAL A 281 6.12 10.33 -5.91
N LEU A 282 5.87 10.00 -4.63
CA LEU A 282 6.80 9.19 -3.84
C LEU A 282 6.92 7.77 -4.39
N SER A 283 5.79 7.16 -4.76
CA SER A 283 5.72 5.80 -5.32
C SER A 283 6.37 5.72 -6.70
N GLY A 284 6.00 6.63 -7.61
CA GLY A 284 6.56 6.71 -8.96
C GLY A 284 7.95 7.31 -9.03
N SER A 285 8.42 7.97 -7.96
CA SER A 285 9.68 8.74 -7.93
C SER A 285 9.76 9.81 -9.04
N LYS A 286 8.62 10.46 -9.30
CA LYS A 286 8.43 11.51 -10.30
C LYS A 286 8.63 12.90 -9.68
N PRO A 287 9.07 13.92 -10.45
CA PRO A 287 9.21 15.27 -9.94
C PRO A 287 7.84 15.90 -9.65
N LEU A 288 7.77 16.85 -8.71
CA LEU A 288 6.56 17.63 -8.47
C LEU A 288 6.35 18.67 -9.56
N ALA A 289 5.15 18.70 -10.13
CA ALA A 289 4.76 19.77 -11.04
C ALA A 289 4.71 21.11 -10.28
N ASN A 290 5.46 22.11 -10.75
CA ASN A 290 5.65 23.43 -10.13
C ASN A 290 6.45 23.45 -8.81
N GLY A 291 7.06 22.31 -8.41
CA GLY A 291 7.92 22.22 -7.22
C GLY A 291 7.21 22.30 -5.85
N THR A 292 7.93 21.93 -4.79
CA THR A 292 7.41 21.85 -3.41
C THR A 292 6.65 23.11 -2.95
N GLU A 293 7.25 24.30 -3.09
CA GLU A 293 6.68 25.56 -2.56
C GLU A 293 5.28 25.88 -3.10
N TRP A 294 4.99 25.51 -4.35
CA TRP A 294 3.68 25.74 -4.96
C TRP A 294 2.58 24.93 -4.27
N TRP A 295 2.92 23.73 -3.76
CA TRP A 295 2.02 22.82 -3.07
C TRP A 295 1.95 23.05 -1.56
N THR A 296 2.87 23.80 -0.97
CA THR A 296 2.92 24.10 0.49
C THR A 296 2.72 25.59 0.84
N PRO A 297 1.71 26.31 0.29
CA PRO A 297 1.58 27.76 0.48
C PRO A 297 1.01 28.21 1.85
N ASP A 298 0.31 27.33 2.58
CA ASP A 298 -0.40 27.67 3.83
C ASP A 298 0.34 27.17 5.10
N MET A 299 1.63 27.48 5.21
CA MET A 299 2.53 26.91 6.22
C MET A 299 2.07 27.13 7.68
N GLY A 300 1.26 28.16 7.94
CA GLY A 300 0.75 28.52 9.29
C GLY A 300 -0.71 28.14 9.61
N ARG A 301 -1.37 27.24 8.86
CA ARG A 301 -2.75 26.79 9.18
C ARG A 301 -2.86 25.35 9.74
N ASP A 302 -1.77 24.61 9.72
CA ASP A 302 -1.69 23.18 10.06
C ASP A 302 -0.20 22.80 10.06
N GLU A 303 0.54 23.22 11.08
CA GLU A 303 2.00 23.07 11.11
C GLU A 303 2.42 21.59 11.04
N VAL A 304 1.69 20.72 11.76
CA VAL A 304 1.96 19.29 11.86
C VAL A 304 1.69 18.57 10.52
N GLY A 305 0.50 18.75 9.93
CA GLY A 305 0.15 18.15 8.65
C GLY A 305 0.92 18.76 7.46
N MET A 306 1.28 20.05 7.54
CA MET A 306 2.08 20.70 6.50
C MET A 306 3.54 20.25 6.52
N PHE A 307 4.16 20.06 7.69
CA PHE A 307 5.51 19.50 7.76
C PHE A 307 5.60 18.15 7.04
N VAL A 308 4.70 17.21 7.35
CA VAL A 308 4.69 15.88 6.72
C VAL A 308 4.39 15.97 5.21
N THR A 309 3.56 16.92 4.80
CA THR A 309 3.33 17.21 3.37
C THR A 309 4.61 17.68 2.69
N MET A 310 5.29 18.69 3.26
CA MET A 310 6.51 19.27 2.71
C MET A 310 7.67 18.27 2.69
N LEU A 311 7.80 17.44 3.73
CA LEU A 311 8.74 16.33 3.78
C LEU A 311 8.48 15.37 2.59
N GLY A 312 7.23 14.94 2.40
CA GLY A 312 6.85 14.09 1.28
C GLY A 312 7.19 14.69 -0.10
N CYS A 313 6.99 16.00 -0.27
CA CYS A 313 7.37 16.72 -1.50
C CYS A 313 8.90 16.74 -1.70
N ARG A 314 9.67 17.19 -0.70
CA ARG A 314 11.14 17.26 -0.75
C ARG A 314 11.79 15.89 -0.98
N VAL A 315 11.24 14.84 -0.38
CA VAL A 315 11.69 13.45 -0.60
C VAL A 315 11.37 12.96 -2.01
N ALA A 316 10.22 13.32 -2.59
CA ALA A 316 9.91 12.95 -3.98
C ALA A 316 10.81 13.67 -5.00
N GLU A 317 11.08 14.96 -4.81
CA GLU A 317 12.05 15.73 -5.61
C GLU A 317 13.45 15.10 -5.54
N MET A 318 13.96 14.85 -4.33
CA MET A 318 15.25 14.17 -4.09
C MET A 318 15.32 12.78 -4.73
N ARG A 319 14.24 12.00 -4.71
CA ARG A 319 14.19 10.68 -5.37
C ARG A 319 14.22 10.78 -6.88
N SER A 320 13.59 11.80 -7.44
CA SER A 320 13.61 12.08 -8.88
C SER A 320 15.01 12.54 -9.32
N GLU A 321 15.62 13.46 -8.58
CA GLU A 321 17.00 13.91 -8.74
C GLU A 321 18.00 12.73 -8.68
N LEU A 322 17.89 11.89 -7.65
CA LEU A 322 18.73 10.71 -7.48
C LEU A 322 18.54 9.66 -8.59
N ASN A 323 17.31 9.48 -9.08
CA ASN A 323 17.06 8.60 -10.23
C ASN A 323 17.74 9.13 -11.50
N HIS A 324 17.66 10.44 -11.75
CA HIS A 324 18.32 11.06 -12.90
C HIS A 324 19.84 10.95 -12.80
N ALA A 325 20.41 11.29 -11.63
CA ALA A 325 21.84 11.15 -11.33
C ALA A 325 22.35 9.72 -11.59
N LEU A 326 21.76 8.72 -10.93
CA LEU A 326 22.22 7.33 -11.04
C LEU A 326 22.01 6.70 -12.42
N SER A 327 21.16 7.30 -13.28
CA SER A 327 20.94 6.86 -14.66
C SER A 327 21.98 7.38 -15.66
N SER A 328 22.75 8.41 -15.30
CA SER A 328 23.56 9.19 -16.24
C SER A 328 25.00 9.48 -15.78
N PHE A 329 25.27 9.44 -14.48
CA PHE A 329 26.56 9.85 -13.92
C PHE A 329 27.67 8.82 -14.21
N PRO A 330 28.77 9.20 -14.88
CA PRO A 330 29.98 8.39 -14.89
C PRO A 330 30.65 8.40 -13.50
N ARG A 331 31.42 7.36 -13.18
CA ARG A 331 32.17 7.25 -11.92
C ARG A 331 33.43 8.13 -11.94
N THR A 332 33.26 9.43 -11.74
CA THR A 332 34.35 10.41 -11.56
C THR A 332 34.24 11.11 -10.20
N PRO A 333 35.32 11.74 -9.69
CA PRO A 333 35.30 12.46 -8.41
C PRO A 333 34.19 13.53 -8.31
N GLU A 334 33.91 14.23 -9.41
CA GLU A 334 32.94 15.32 -9.48
C GLU A 334 31.51 14.80 -9.26
N TYR A 335 31.17 13.67 -9.88
CA TYR A 335 29.85 13.03 -9.69
C TYR A 335 29.76 12.26 -8.37
N MET A 336 30.87 11.76 -7.82
CA MET A 336 30.93 11.24 -6.45
C MET A 336 30.59 12.32 -5.42
N GLU A 337 31.13 13.54 -5.55
CA GLU A 337 30.77 14.64 -4.64
C GLU A 337 29.32 15.10 -4.82
N GLN A 338 28.79 15.13 -6.06
CA GLN A 338 27.35 15.40 -6.29
C GLN A 338 26.43 14.38 -5.60
N LEU A 339 26.70 13.08 -5.73
CA LEU A 339 25.93 12.04 -5.03
C LEU A 339 26.13 12.08 -3.51
N THR A 340 27.32 12.48 -3.04
CA THR A 340 27.58 12.73 -1.62
C THR A 340 26.78 13.92 -1.12
N SER A 341 26.62 14.98 -1.91
CA SER A 341 25.74 16.13 -1.60
C SER A 341 24.26 15.72 -1.49
N ILE A 342 23.76 14.90 -2.42
CA ILE A 342 22.40 14.32 -2.33
C ILE A 342 22.26 13.45 -1.07
N MET A 343 23.29 12.66 -0.73
CA MET A 343 23.30 11.82 0.47
C MET A 343 23.28 12.65 1.77
N ARG A 344 24.07 13.73 1.86
CA ARG A 344 24.06 14.67 2.98
C ARG A 344 22.67 15.30 3.13
N ARG A 345 22.08 15.84 2.05
CA ARG A 345 20.71 16.39 2.05
C ARG A 345 19.65 15.38 2.52
N ALA A 346 19.82 14.09 2.19
CA ALA A 346 18.94 13.02 2.69
C ALA A 346 19.12 12.77 4.19
N GLN A 347 20.36 12.76 4.69
CA GLN A 347 20.66 12.69 6.12
C GLN A 347 20.18 13.93 6.89
N ASP A 348 20.16 15.10 6.25
CA ASP A 348 19.63 16.34 6.82
C ASP A 348 18.12 16.27 7.02
N LEU A 349 17.37 15.77 6.02
CA LEU A 349 15.94 15.50 6.15
C LEU A 349 15.62 14.52 7.28
N GLU A 350 16.43 13.49 7.50
CA GLU A 350 16.21 12.55 8.61
C GLU A 350 16.43 13.22 9.98
N ARG A 351 17.39 14.15 10.09
CA ARG A 351 17.56 14.94 11.33
C ARG A 351 16.37 15.89 11.55
N GLU A 352 15.90 16.57 10.51
CA GLU A 352 14.66 17.37 10.58
C GLU A 352 13.45 16.53 11.04
N CYS A 353 13.37 15.25 10.63
CA CYS A 353 12.32 14.33 11.08
C CYS A 353 12.39 14.03 12.58
N VAL A 354 13.59 13.74 13.10
CA VAL A 354 13.80 13.50 14.54
C VAL A 354 13.48 14.75 15.35
N ASP A 355 13.93 15.93 14.91
CA ASP A 355 13.69 17.20 15.59
C ASP A 355 12.20 17.59 15.57
N TRP A 356 11.46 17.25 14.52
CA TRP A 356 10.01 17.44 14.46
C TRP A 356 9.28 16.47 15.41
N GLU A 357 9.62 15.18 15.38
CA GLU A 357 9.05 14.16 16.26
C GLU A 357 9.28 14.47 17.75
N ALA A 358 10.47 14.99 18.10
CA ALA A 358 10.79 15.45 19.44
C ALA A 358 9.87 16.60 19.92
N ARG A 359 9.46 17.51 19.03
CA ARG A 359 8.65 18.71 19.33
C ARG A 359 7.13 18.47 19.28
N LEU A 360 6.65 17.30 18.87
CA LEU A 360 5.21 17.05 18.78
C LEU A 360 4.51 17.09 20.15
N PRO A 361 3.37 17.80 20.27
CA PRO A 361 2.52 17.75 21.47
C PRO A 361 1.98 16.34 21.74
N GLU A 362 1.69 16.01 22.99
CA GLU A 362 1.27 14.67 23.41
C GLU A 362 0.00 14.17 22.69
N GLU A 363 -0.96 15.05 22.45
CA GLU A 363 -2.22 14.77 21.73
C GLU A 363 -2.02 14.28 20.28
N TRP A 364 -0.86 14.57 19.68
CA TRP A 364 -0.48 14.10 18.35
C TRP A 364 0.30 12.79 18.38
N ARG A 365 0.83 12.36 19.53
CA ARG A 365 1.71 11.17 19.62
C ARG A 365 0.89 9.87 19.59
N PRO A 366 1.43 8.78 19.02
CA PRO A 366 0.86 7.45 19.20
C PRO A 366 0.92 7.07 20.69
N ARG A 367 -0.19 6.52 21.21
CA ARG A 367 -0.23 5.96 22.56
C ARG A 367 -0.32 4.45 22.48
N THR A 368 0.69 3.75 23.00
CA THR A 368 0.64 2.31 23.16
C THR A 368 -0.41 1.94 24.20
N VAL A 369 -1.31 1.01 23.87
CA VAL A 369 -2.41 0.58 24.75
C VAL A 369 -2.42 -0.91 25.05
N ALA A 370 -1.67 -1.72 24.29
CA ALA A 370 -1.54 -3.14 24.53
C ALA A 370 -0.22 -3.68 23.96
N TRP A 371 0.14 -4.86 24.45
CA TRP A 371 1.19 -5.71 23.91
C TRP A 371 0.59 -7.10 23.64
N VAL A 372 0.92 -7.72 22.51
CA VAL A 372 0.41 -9.03 22.11
C VAL A 372 1.59 -9.98 21.96
N ASP A 373 1.74 -10.95 22.86
CA ASP A 373 2.93 -11.80 22.88
C ASP A 373 2.98 -12.80 21.72
N HIS A 374 1.82 -13.36 21.34
CA HIS A 374 1.73 -14.51 20.44
C HIS A 374 0.56 -14.40 19.46
N VAL A 375 0.69 -15.07 18.31
CA VAL A 375 -0.41 -15.25 17.36
C VAL A 375 -1.40 -16.28 17.92
N LEU A 376 -2.62 -15.86 18.21
CA LEU A 376 -3.73 -16.77 18.49
C LEU A 376 -3.89 -17.73 17.31
N GLU A 377 -3.98 -19.04 17.59
CA GLU A 377 -4.03 -20.15 16.60
C GLU A 377 -2.75 -20.35 15.75
N GLY A 378 -1.69 -19.56 15.94
CA GLY A 378 -0.39 -19.73 15.26
C GLY A 378 -0.35 -19.35 13.77
N ASP A 379 -1.49 -19.06 13.13
CA ASP A 379 -1.56 -18.68 11.72
C ASP A 379 -1.44 -17.16 11.53
N ILE A 380 -0.21 -16.69 11.27
CA ILE A 380 0.09 -15.26 11.07
C ILE A 380 -0.69 -14.63 9.89
N THR A 381 -1.21 -15.43 8.96
CA THR A 381 -2.02 -14.89 7.84
C THR A 381 -3.39 -14.42 8.32
N LYS A 382 -3.94 -15.03 9.37
CA LYS A 382 -5.26 -14.70 9.93
C LYS A 382 -5.19 -13.64 11.01
N ALA A 383 -4.08 -13.58 11.76
CA ALA A 383 -3.84 -12.66 12.87
C ALA A 383 -4.28 -11.21 12.58
N GLU A 384 -5.24 -10.67 13.33
CA GLU A 384 -5.66 -9.26 13.22
C GLU A 384 -4.57 -8.28 13.70
N VAL A 385 -3.76 -8.73 14.66
CA VAL A 385 -2.67 -7.98 15.28
C VAL A 385 -1.39 -8.80 15.13
N PHE A 386 -0.30 -8.15 14.74
CA PHE A 386 1.03 -8.78 14.73
C PHE A 386 1.60 -8.82 16.16
N PRO A 387 2.33 -9.87 16.57
CA PRO A 387 2.94 -9.92 17.90
C PRO A 387 3.85 -8.72 18.19
N GLY A 388 3.61 -8.05 19.31
CA GLY A 388 4.27 -6.80 19.71
C GLY A 388 3.28 -5.71 20.13
N ARG A 389 3.70 -4.46 19.93
CA ARG A 389 3.01 -3.24 20.38
C ARG A 389 1.72 -2.96 19.59
N VAL A 390 0.69 -2.43 20.26
CA VAL A 390 -0.52 -1.88 19.62
C VAL A 390 -0.71 -0.43 20.03
N ASP A 391 -0.78 0.45 19.03
CA ASP A 391 -0.87 1.90 19.22
C ASP A 391 -2.25 2.45 18.83
N MET A 392 -2.71 3.44 19.59
CA MET A 392 -3.92 4.23 19.37
C MET A 392 -3.57 5.69 19.09
N TYR A 393 -4.47 6.37 18.39
CA TYR A 393 -4.34 7.78 18.01
C TYR A 393 -5.63 8.51 18.36
N THR A 394 -5.57 9.83 18.52
CA THR A 394 -6.73 10.68 18.85
C THR A 394 -7.79 10.65 17.74
N ASP A 395 -7.37 10.55 16.48
CA ASP A 395 -8.24 10.19 15.34
C ASP A 395 -7.48 9.50 14.18
N VAL A 396 -8.27 9.04 13.21
CA VAL A 396 -7.84 8.27 12.02
C VAL A 396 -6.93 9.07 11.06
N THR A 397 -7.03 10.40 11.05
CA THR A 397 -6.23 11.28 10.18
C THR A 397 -4.85 11.55 10.78
N ILE A 398 -4.73 11.63 12.11
CA ILE A 398 -3.44 11.67 12.82
C ILE A 398 -2.67 10.36 12.58
N ALA A 399 -3.35 9.21 12.68
CA ALA A 399 -2.75 7.91 12.35
C ALA A 399 -2.26 7.83 10.88
N ASN A 400 -3.00 8.45 9.96
CA ASN A 400 -2.58 8.59 8.56
C ASN A 400 -1.35 9.51 8.42
N ILE A 401 -1.32 10.68 9.07
CA ILE A 401 -0.17 11.61 9.05
C ILE A 401 1.11 10.91 9.54
N TRP A 402 1.03 10.16 10.65
CA TRP A 402 2.15 9.35 11.15
C TRP A 402 2.64 8.31 10.14
N ASN A 403 1.74 7.61 9.47
CA ASN A 403 2.15 6.63 8.47
C ASN A 403 2.75 7.30 7.22
N GLN A 404 2.23 8.45 6.77
CA GLN A 404 2.86 9.23 5.69
C GLN A 404 4.30 9.66 6.07
N PHE A 405 4.50 10.13 7.31
CA PHE A 405 5.82 10.48 7.86
C PHE A 405 6.78 9.28 7.90
N ARG A 406 6.34 8.13 8.44
CA ARG A 406 7.15 6.91 8.52
C ARG A 406 7.56 6.38 7.15
N ILE A 407 6.65 6.40 6.17
CA ILE A 407 6.98 5.99 4.79
C ILE A 407 7.91 6.99 4.09
N ALA A 408 7.82 8.29 4.37
CA ALA A 408 8.79 9.27 3.89
C ALA A 408 10.21 8.97 4.41
N ARG A 409 10.37 8.66 5.70
CA ARG A 409 11.66 8.26 6.31
C ARG A 409 12.21 6.94 5.77
N LEU A 410 11.34 5.97 5.49
CA LEU A 410 11.70 4.73 4.79
C LEU A 410 12.29 5.03 3.39
N PHE A 411 11.71 6.00 2.67
CA PHE A 411 12.23 6.44 1.37
C PHE A 411 13.50 7.29 1.45
N ILE A 412 13.69 8.12 2.48
CA ILE A 412 14.94 8.83 2.77
C ILE A 412 16.07 7.82 3.00
N SER A 413 15.86 6.86 3.91
CA SER A 413 16.82 5.78 4.17
C SER A 413 17.15 4.98 2.91
N GLY A 414 16.15 4.70 2.07
CA GLY A 414 16.35 4.08 0.76
C GLY A 414 17.16 4.92 -0.23
N ALA A 415 17.09 6.25 -0.16
CA ALA A 415 17.92 7.16 -0.96
C ALA A 415 19.38 7.18 -0.47
N VAL A 416 19.59 7.33 0.85
CA VAL A 416 20.93 7.28 1.47
C VAL A 416 21.67 5.99 1.11
N VAL A 417 21.01 4.83 1.27
CA VAL A 417 21.63 3.53 0.95
C VAL A 417 21.91 3.37 -0.56
N ARG A 418 21.11 3.98 -1.45
CA ARG A 418 21.41 4.00 -2.90
C ARG A 418 22.63 4.86 -3.23
N CYS A 419 22.76 6.04 -2.62
CA CYS A 419 23.97 6.86 -2.76
C CYS A 419 25.21 6.11 -2.26
N ALA A 420 25.17 5.60 -1.03
CA ALA A 420 26.26 4.82 -0.44
C ALA A 420 26.66 3.65 -1.34
N ALA A 421 25.69 2.90 -1.87
CA ALA A 421 25.94 1.77 -2.75
C ALA A 421 26.56 2.12 -4.10
N TRP A 422 26.31 3.32 -4.64
CA TRP A 422 26.96 3.76 -5.87
C TRP A 422 28.37 4.28 -5.60
N ILE A 423 28.56 5.03 -4.51
CA ILE A 423 29.83 5.64 -4.08
C ILE A 423 30.85 4.56 -3.66
N CYS A 424 30.44 3.56 -2.87
CA CYS A 424 31.37 2.53 -2.40
C CYS A 424 31.65 1.42 -3.44
N ALA A 425 30.95 1.41 -4.58
CA ALA A 425 31.09 0.35 -5.58
C ALA A 425 32.55 0.25 -6.08
N PRO A 426 33.14 -0.96 -6.15
CA PRO A 426 32.50 -2.28 -6.11
C PRO A 426 32.37 -2.92 -4.71
N VAL A 427 32.71 -2.22 -3.62
CA VAL A 427 32.56 -2.74 -2.25
C VAL A 427 31.08 -2.98 -1.92
N ASP A 428 30.76 -4.04 -1.16
CA ASP A 428 29.38 -4.31 -0.74
C ASP A 428 28.89 -3.23 0.24
N TYR A 429 27.92 -2.44 -0.21
CA TYR A 429 27.27 -1.38 0.56
C TYR A 429 26.70 -1.84 1.90
N ARG A 430 26.47 -3.14 2.09
CA ARG A 430 26.02 -3.70 3.37
C ARG A 430 27.04 -3.59 4.49
N THR A 431 28.28 -3.22 4.17
CA THR A 431 29.37 -2.96 5.12
C THR A 431 29.43 -1.50 5.59
N THR A 432 28.70 -0.58 4.96
CA THR A 432 28.79 0.85 5.29
C THR A 432 27.94 1.23 6.51
N PRO A 433 28.31 2.29 7.27
CA PRO A 433 27.53 2.74 8.41
C PRO A 433 26.12 3.21 8.04
N GLU A 434 25.92 3.74 6.82
CA GLU A 434 24.61 4.14 6.31
C GLU A 434 23.64 2.96 6.21
N TYR A 435 24.11 1.82 5.69
CA TYR A 435 23.29 0.61 5.63
C TYR A 435 23.01 0.06 7.03
N ALA A 436 24.00 0.06 7.92
CA ALA A 436 23.81 -0.37 9.30
C ALA A 436 22.80 0.52 10.07
N HIS A 437 22.80 1.82 9.81
CA HIS A 437 21.81 2.76 10.33
C HIS A 437 20.42 2.49 9.74
N ALA A 438 20.31 2.38 8.41
CA ALA A 438 19.05 2.11 7.72
C ALA A 438 18.39 0.80 8.17
N VAL A 439 19.16 -0.26 8.43
CA VAL A 439 18.61 -1.53 8.96
C VAL A 439 17.92 -1.36 10.31
N ARG A 440 18.44 -0.51 11.21
CA ARG A 440 17.80 -0.22 12.51
C ARG A 440 16.57 0.65 12.31
N LEU A 441 16.76 1.86 11.78
CA LEU A 441 15.71 2.85 11.58
C LEU A 441 14.52 2.27 10.79
N CYS A 442 14.76 1.58 9.68
CA CYS A 442 13.67 1.02 8.89
C CYS A 442 13.01 -0.19 9.56
N GLY A 443 13.70 -0.95 10.41
CA GLY A 443 13.10 -2.00 11.24
C GLY A 443 12.13 -1.43 12.27
N ASP A 444 12.51 -0.32 12.91
CA ASP A 444 11.67 0.41 13.86
C ASP A 444 10.44 1.02 13.15
N LEU A 445 10.64 1.73 12.02
CA LEU A 445 9.56 2.30 11.21
C LEU A 445 8.56 1.25 10.70
N VAL A 446 9.04 0.06 10.30
CA VAL A 446 8.18 -1.08 9.92
C VAL A 446 7.35 -1.53 11.12
N THR A 447 7.96 -1.64 12.30
CA THR A 447 7.30 -2.04 13.54
C THR A 447 6.24 -1.03 13.98
N ASP A 448 6.50 0.27 13.84
CA ASP A 448 5.54 1.32 14.16
C ASP A 448 4.33 1.37 13.21
N VAL A 449 4.53 1.16 11.90
CA VAL A 449 3.42 1.04 10.93
C VAL A 449 2.55 -0.17 11.26
N ILE A 450 3.18 -1.29 11.65
CA ILE A 450 2.47 -2.50 12.11
C ILE A 450 1.68 -2.22 13.38
N ALA A 451 2.29 -1.58 14.39
CA ALA A 451 1.66 -1.27 15.67
C ALA A 451 0.45 -0.33 15.55
N GLY A 452 0.49 0.62 14.62
CA GLY A 452 -0.63 1.52 14.32
C GLY A 452 -1.72 0.95 13.39
N THR A 453 -1.46 -0.17 12.72
CA THR A 453 -2.41 -0.75 11.74
C THR A 453 -3.73 -1.23 12.37
N PRO A 454 -3.76 -1.92 13.53
CA PRO A 454 -5.02 -2.32 14.16
C PRO A 454 -6.00 -1.17 14.40
N TYR A 455 -5.50 0.00 14.83
CA TYR A 455 -6.34 1.20 15.02
C TYR A 455 -7.00 1.67 13.72
N LEU A 456 -6.23 1.71 12.61
CA LEU A 456 -6.77 2.04 11.28
C LEU A 456 -7.75 0.95 10.79
N LEU A 457 -7.58 -0.29 11.23
CA LEU A 457 -8.47 -1.43 10.96
C LEU A 457 -9.55 -1.66 12.03
N GLY A 458 -9.91 -0.62 12.80
CA GLY A 458 -11.12 -0.61 13.63
C GLY A 458 -10.96 -1.08 15.08
N TRP A 459 -9.75 -1.39 15.52
CA TRP A 459 -9.49 -1.70 16.93
C TRP A 459 -9.61 -0.44 17.80
N ARG A 460 -10.29 -0.55 18.94
CA ARG A 460 -10.54 0.54 19.90
C ARG A 460 -10.43 0.03 21.33
N VAL A 461 -10.02 0.90 22.25
CA VAL A 461 -10.15 0.66 23.69
C VAL A 461 -11.59 0.99 24.10
N GLY A 462 -12.31 0.02 24.66
CA GLY A 462 -13.67 0.22 25.18
C GLY A 462 -13.68 0.96 26.53
N GLN A 463 -14.87 1.33 27.01
CA GLN A 463 -15.04 2.01 28.31
C GLN A 463 -14.47 1.21 29.51
N SER A 464 -14.44 -0.12 29.41
CA SER A 464 -13.83 -1.02 30.41
C SER A 464 -12.30 -1.14 30.30
N GLY A 465 -11.64 -0.33 29.47
CA GLY A 465 -10.21 -0.44 29.18
C GLY A 465 -9.83 -1.62 28.28
N ILE A 466 -10.78 -2.51 27.95
CA ILE A 466 -10.52 -3.68 27.12
C ILE A 466 -10.42 -3.28 25.66
N LEU A 467 -9.30 -3.64 25.03
CA LEU A 467 -9.06 -3.49 23.60
C LEU A 467 -9.93 -4.48 22.79
N ARG A 468 -10.71 -3.97 21.82
CA ARG A 468 -11.62 -4.78 20.97
C ARG A 468 -11.62 -4.30 19.51
N SER A 469 -11.76 -5.25 18.59
CA SER A 469 -12.06 -4.99 17.17
C SER A 469 -13.53 -4.56 17.02
N GLN A 470 -13.80 -3.43 16.35
CA GLN A 470 -15.17 -2.98 16.06
C GLN A 470 -15.63 -3.42 14.67
N ASN A 471 -16.90 -3.82 14.56
CA ASN A 471 -17.54 -4.13 13.29
C ASN A 471 -17.85 -2.88 12.47
N PHE A 472 -17.16 -2.70 11.34
CA PHE A 472 -17.44 -1.69 10.28
C PHE A 472 -18.88 -1.72 9.72
N SER A 473 -19.64 -2.76 10.06
CA SER A 473 -21.01 -3.00 9.64
C SER A 473 -22.08 -2.56 10.65
N SER A 474 -21.69 -2.19 11.88
CA SER A 474 -22.61 -1.93 12.99
C SER A 474 -22.94 -0.44 13.16
N TRP A 475 -24.23 -0.12 13.13
CA TRP A 475 -24.79 1.21 13.42
C TRP A 475 -25.10 1.37 14.93
N SER A 476 -24.28 0.81 15.82
CA SER A 476 -24.49 0.93 17.27
C SER A 476 -23.87 2.21 17.80
N GLU A 477 -24.71 3.18 18.13
CA GLU A 477 -24.38 4.43 18.83
C GLU A 477 -24.21 4.22 20.36
N GLU A 478 -23.84 3.00 20.77
CA GLU A 478 -23.95 2.54 22.16
C GLU A 478 -22.72 2.88 23.03
N SER A 479 -21.79 3.67 22.49
CA SER A 479 -20.73 4.31 23.28
C SER A 479 -20.15 5.50 22.51
N GLY A 480 -19.73 6.55 23.22
CA GLY A 480 -19.10 7.76 22.65
C GLY A 480 -17.73 7.55 21.98
N ALA A 481 -17.38 6.31 21.61
CA ALA A 481 -16.21 5.98 20.83
C ALA A 481 -16.52 6.09 19.34
N SER A 482 -15.65 6.78 18.57
CA SER A 482 -15.78 6.86 17.11
C SER A 482 -15.83 5.47 16.48
N THR A 483 -16.96 5.15 15.84
CA THR A 483 -17.18 3.94 15.05
C THR A 483 -16.03 3.69 14.06
N ALA A 484 -15.70 2.42 13.84
CA ALA A 484 -14.71 2.02 12.85
C ALA A 484 -15.18 2.39 11.43
N LYS A 485 -14.33 3.14 10.71
CA LYS A 485 -14.61 3.67 9.36
C LYS A 485 -13.70 3.03 8.33
N ALA A 486 -14.26 2.55 7.21
CA ALA A 486 -13.47 1.91 6.15
C ALA A 486 -12.38 2.82 5.53
N ILE A 487 -12.45 4.15 5.71
CA ILE A 487 -11.36 5.09 5.36
C ILE A 487 -10.01 4.74 6.01
N GLY A 488 -10.00 4.14 7.19
CA GLY A 488 -8.75 3.68 7.81
C GLY A 488 -8.07 2.58 6.99
N GLY A 489 -8.87 1.71 6.34
CA GLY A 489 -8.39 0.74 5.35
C GLY A 489 -7.77 1.39 4.12
N PHE A 490 -8.33 2.51 3.65
CA PHE A 490 -7.75 3.28 2.55
C PHE A 490 -6.41 3.93 2.95
N PHE A 491 -6.35 4.59 4.11
CA PHE A 491 -5.13 5.23 4.61
C PHE A 491 -4.00 4.22 4.91
N VAL A 492 -4.32 3.01 5.40
CA VAL A 492 -3.31 2.00 5.73
C VAL A 492 -2.84 1.17 4.52
N MET A 493 -3.54 1.26 3.39
CA MET A 493 -3.25 0.48 2.17
C MET A 493 -1.85 0.76 1.60
N TRP A 494 -1.49 2.03 1.40
CA TRP A 494 -0.17 2.40 0.86
C TRP A 494 0.98 2.17 1.86
N PRO A 495 0.83 2.46 3.18
CA PRO A 495 1.79 2.05 4.20
C PRO A 495 2.06 0.55 4.23
N LEU A 496 1.02 -0.31 4.26
CA LEU A 496 1.18 -1.77 4.25
C LEU A 496 1.88 -2.25 2.98
N PHE A 497 1.51 -1.72 1.82
CA PHE A 497 2.20 -1.99 0.57
C PHE A 497 3.68 -1.62 0.66
N SER A 498 4.00 -0.41 1.12
CA SER A 498 5.37 0.09 1.25
C SER A 498 6.23 -0.77 2.18
N ILE A 499 5.74 -1.10 3.39
CA ILE A 499 6.49 -1.98 4.30
C ILE A 499 6.59 -3.42 3.76
N SER A 500 5.56 -3.96 3.10
CA SER A 500 5.59 -5.32 2.54
C SER A 500 6.61 -5.50 1.40
N ASN A 501 7.12 -4.39 0.84
CA ASN A 501 8.05 -4.35 -0.28
C ASN A 501 9.47 -3.90 0.10
N THR A 502 9.75 -3.52 1.36
CA THR A 502 11.11 -3.18 1.78
C THR A 502 11.98 -4.40 2.07
N ASP A 503 13.30 -4.25 2.06
CA ASP A 503 14.28 -5.27 2.47
C ASP A 503 14.40 -5.42 3.99
N TYR A 504 13.95 -4.42 4.75
CA TYR A 504 14.10 -4.37 6.21
C TYR A 504 12.98 -5.08 6.99
N VAL A 505 11.90 -5.49 6.32
CA VAL A 505 10.80 -6.26 6.94
C VAL A 505 11.11 -7.75 6.94
N SER A 506 10.86 -8.41 8.07
CA SER A 506 10.97 -9.88 8.20
C SER A 506 9.88 -10.59 7.39
N ASP A 507 10.08 -11.88 7.08
CA ASP A 507 9.11 -12.62 6.26
C ASP A 507 7.75 -12.81 6.97
N SER A 508 7.72 -12.96 8.30
CA SER A 508 6.47 -13.03 9.07
C SER A 508 5.69 -11.72 9.04
N GLN A 509 6.35 -10.58 9.28
CA GLN A 509 5.77 -9.24 9.15
C GLN A 509 5.29 -8.97 7.71
N ARG A 510 6.04 -9.43 6.70
CA ARG A 510 5.71 -9.27 5.29
C ARG A 510 4.46 -10.05 4.89
N VAL A 511 4.37 -11.31 5.32
CA VAL A 511 3.17 -12.15 5.14
C VAL A 511 1.98 -11.51 5.85
N TRP A 512 2.14 -11.07 7.10
CA TRP A 512 1.10 -10.38 7.84
C TRP A 512 0.59 -9.11 7.13
N ALA A 513 1.49 -8.23 6.69
CA ALA A 513 1.13 -6.98 6.01
C ALA A 513 0.37 -7.25 4.70
N LYS A 514 0.78 -8.27 3.92
CA LYS A 514 0.04 -8.72 2.74
C LYS A 514 -1.33 -9.30 3.10
N SER A 515 -1.45 -10.06 4.18
CA SER A 515 -2.75 -10.55 4.66
C SER A 515 -3.66 -9.44 5.16
N ARG A 516 -3.12 -8.36 5.75
CA ARG A 516 -3.91 -7.17 6.10
C ARG A 516 -4.36 -6.38 4.87
N LEU A 517 -3.57 -6.33 3.80
CA LEU A 517 -4.04 -5.83 2.49
C LEU A 517 -5.20 -6.68 1.92
N LEU A 518 -5.11 -8.00 2.02
CA LEU A 518 -6.21 -8.89 1.63
C LEU A 518 -7.46 -8.64 2.49
N TYR A 519 -7.33 -8.47 3.81
CA TYR A 519 -8.44 -8.05 4.69
C TYR A 519 -9.09 -6.72 4.24
N VAL A 520 -8.28 -5.72 3.87
CA VAL A 520 -8.77 -4.43 3.35
C VAL A 520 -9.58 -4.61 2.05
N SER A 521 -9.18 -5.51 1.16
CA SER A 521 -9.99 -5.83 -0.04
C SER A 521 -11.21 -6.68 0.29
N GLU A 522 -11.08 -7.70 1.14
CA GLU A 522 -12.09 -8.74 1.31
C GLU A 522 -13.19 -8.33 2.30
N ILE A 523 -12.86 -7.55 3.32
CA ILE A 523 -13.79 -7.12 4.38
C ILE A 523 -14.24 -5.67 4.19
N LEU A 524 -13.33 -4.75 3.82
CA LEU A 524 -13.65 -3.32 3.63
C LEU A 524 -14.04 -2.97 2.19
N GLY A 525 -13.90 -3.92 1.24
CA GLY A 525 -14.35 -3.76 -0.14
C GLY A 525 -13.46 -2.85 -1.02
N LEU A 526 -12.22 -2.58 -0.59
CA LEU A 526 -11.25 -1.78 -1.35
C LEU A 526 -10.38 -2.69 -2.22
N ASN A 527 -10.89 -3.10 -3.39
CA ASN A 527 -10.27 -4.17 -4.20
C ASN A 527 -8.83 -3.87 -4.64
N HIS A 528 -8.44 -2.61 -4.78
CA HIS A 528 -7.07 -2.22 -5.11
C HIS A 528 -6.03 -2.75 -4.11
N ALA A 529 -6.38 -2.97 -2.84
CA ALA A 529 -5.47 -3.56 -1.85
C ALA A 529 -5.02 -4.99 -2.23
N LYS A 530 -5.88 -5.76 -2.90
CA LYS A 530 -5.57 -7.10 -3.42
C LYS A 530 -4.66 -7.06 -4.65
N VAL A 531 -4.77 -6.00 -5.46
CA VAL A 531 -3.80 -5.74 -6.55
C VAL A 531 -2.42 -5.48 -5.94
N LEU A 532 -2.36 -4.62 -4.91
CA LEU A 532 -1.12 -4.29 -4.19
C LEU A 532 -0.48 -5.48 -3.45
N SER A 533 -1.26 -6.38 -2.85
CA SER A 533 -0.70 -7.57 -2.18
C SER A 533 0.02 -8.55 -3.12
N ASN A 534 -0.27 -8.50 -4.42
CA ASN A 534 0.33 -9.38 -5.43
C ASN A 534 1.73 -8.94 -5.90
N PHE A 535 2.20 -7.75 -5.49
CA PHE A 535 3.55 -7.29 -5.81
C PHE A 535 4.62 -8.01 -4.97
N HIS A 536 5.77 -8.25 -5.57
CA HIS A 536 6.89 -8.97 -4.95
C HIS A 536 8.18 -8.14 -5.07
N LEU A 537 8.13 -6.89 -4.60
CA LEU A 537 9.29 -6.00 -4.63
C LEU A 537 10.17 -6.18 -3.38
N ARG A 538 11.40 -5.67 -3.48
CA ARG A 538 12.49 -5.72 -2.51
C ARG A 538 13.31 -4.44 -2.65
N LEU A 539 12.97 -3.45 -1.83
CA LEU A 539 13.48 -2.08 -1.90
C LEU A 539 14.31 -1.73 -0.66
N PRO A 540 15.52 -1.14 -0.81
CA PRO A 540 16.07 -0.57 -2.04
C PRO A 540 16.83 -1.56 -2.97
N SER A 541 17.07 -2.81 -2.57
CA SER A 541 18.04 -3.72 -3.22
C SER A 541 17.80 -3.99 -4.72
N MET A 542 16.54 -4.13 -5.17
CA MET A 542 16.23 -4.27 -6.61
C MET A 542 16.59 -3.02 -7.40
N ILE A 543 16.37 -1.83 -6.84
CA ILE A 543 16.69 -0.57 -7.50
C ILE A 543 18.21 -0.36 -7.50
N ILE A 544 18.91 -0.66 -6.39
CA ILE A 544 20.39 -0.65 -6.36
C ILE A 544 20.96 -1.57 -7.44
N ARG A 545 20.42 -2.79 -7.61
CA ARG A 545 20.85 -3.72 -8.66
C ARG A 545 20.67 -3.13 -10.06
N ARG A 546 19.51 -2.51 -10.34
CA ARG A 546 19.23 -1.79 -11.60
C ARG A 546 20.24 -0.66 -11.82
N ASP A 547 20.47 0.18 -10.81
CA ASP A 547 21.37 1.33 -10.87
C ASP A 547 22.82 0.90 -11.12
N MET A 548 23.26 -0.25 -10.59
CA MET A 548 24.58 -0.83 -10.92
C MET A 548 24.64 -1.37 -12.36
N MET A 549 23.58 -2.01 -12.85
CA MET A 549 23.53 -2.58 -14.20
C MET A 549 23.57 -1.51 -15.30
N MET A 550 22.88 -0.38 -15.10
CA MET A 550 22.91 0.77 -16.03
C MET A 550 24.32 1.37 -16.19
N ASN A 551 25.18 1.21 -15.18
CA ASN A 551 26.54 1.76 -15.13
C ASN A 551 27.63 0.71 -15.43
N ALA A 552 27.28 -0.46 -15.99
CA ALA A 552 28.22 -1.51 -16.36
C ALA A 552 28.75 -1.32 -17.79
N ALA A 553 30.07 -1.41 -17.97
CA ALA A 553 30.72 -1.20 -19.27
C ALA A 553 30.31 -2.26 -20.32
N PRO A 554 30.33 -1.94 -21.64
CA PRO A 554 29.83 -2.84 -22.69
C PRO A 554 30.45 -4.25 -22.68
N ALA A 555 31.74 -4.36 -22.33
CA ALA A 555 32.45 -5.64 -22.25
C ALA A 555 31.93 -6.57 -21.12
N GLN A 556 31.35 -6.03 -20.04
CA GLN A 556 30.73 -6.83 -18.99
C GLN A 556 29.31 -7.29 -19.36
N GLN A 557 28.62 -6.55 -20.24
CA GLN A 557 27.30 -6.96 -20.74
C GLN A 557 27.40 -8.24 -21.60
N THR A 558 28.46 -8.39 -22.41
CA THR A 558 28.63 -9.57 -23.29
C THR A 558 28.79 -10.89 -22.53
N LEU A 559 29.51 -10.87 -21.40
CA LEU A 559 29.69 -12.06 -20.54
C LEU A 559 28.40 -12.49 -19.84
N ILE A 560 27.49 -11.55 -19.56
CA ILE A 560 26.21 -11.83 -18.89
C ILE A 560 25.14 -12.26 -19.92
N VAL A 561 25.11 -11.62 -21.10
CA VAL A 561 24.19 -11.96 -22.21
C VAL A 561 24.46 -13.37 -22.77
N GLY A 562 25.66 -13.92 -22.61
CA GLY A 562 25.99 -15.29 -22.99
C GLY A 562 25.09 -16.37 -22.35
N CYS A 563 24.52 -16.10 -21.17
CA CYS A 563 23.59 -17.01 -20.49
C CYS A 563 22.10 -16.79 -20.85
N ALA A 564 21.76 -15.75 -21.61
CA ALA A 564 20.38 -15.30 -21.84
C ALA A 564 19.88 -15.51 -23.30
N ARG A 565 20.47 -16.44 -24.05
CA ARG A 565 20.03 -16.74 -25.43
C ARG A 565 18.75 -17.58 -25.46
N GLY A 566 17.62 -16.90 -25.31
CA GLY A 566 16.29 -17.45 -25.59
C GLY A 566 15.19 -16.40 -25.60
N PHE A 567 14.46 -16.33 -26.72
CA PHE A 567 13.20 -15.58 -26.96
C PHE A 567 13.26 -14.08 -27.30
N SER A 568 12.84 -13.78 -28.53
CA SER A 568 12.49 -12.44 -29.01
C SER A 568 11.18 -11.92 -28.38
N PRO A 569 11.01 -10.59 -28.20
CA PRO A 569 9.77 -10.01 -27.68
C PRO A 569 8.68 -9.89 -28.77
N PRO A 570 7.39 -9.99 -28.41
CA PRO A 570 6.29 -9.66 -29.32
C PRO A 570 6.16 -8.14 -29.52
N VAL A 571 5.89 -7.73 -30.76
CA VAL A 571 5.76 -6.32 -31.18
C VAL A 571 4.42 -5.75 -30.71
N ALA A 572 4.43 -4.94 -29.64
CA ALA A 572 3.27 -4.15 -29.21
C ALA A 572 3.68 -2.93 -28.33
N ALA A 573 4.76 -2.23 -28.68
CA ALA A 573 5.25 -1.06 -27.94
C ALA A 573 5.67 0.08 -28.90
N ASN A 574 4.76 0.47 -29.81
CA ASN A 574 4.84 1.72 -30.58
C ASN A 574 3.47 2.02 -31.23
N ALA A 575 2.50 2.41 -30.40
CA ALA A 575 1.17 2.84 -30.85
C ALA A 575 0.53 3.82 -29.85
N SER A 576 1.22 4.93 -29.55
CA SER A 576 0.60 6.06 -28.84
C SER A 576 1.10 7.41 -29.33
N GLN A 577 0.99 7.61 -30.65
CA GLN A 577 0.84 8.94 -31.23
C GLN A 577 -0.50 8.94 -32.00
N HIS A 578 -1.33 9.95 -31.73
CA HIS A 578 -2.63 10.20 -32.36
C HIS A 578 -3.74 9.16 -32.18
N ILE A 579 -4.37 9.15 -30.99
CA ILE A 579 -5.81 8.84 -30.88
C ILE A 579 -6.54 10.19 -30.80
N THR A 580 -7.23 10.57 -31.87
CA THR A 580 -8.00 11.82 -31.93
C THR A 580 -9.45 11.59 -31.50
N THR A 581 -10.17 12.67 -31.19
CA THR A 581 -11.61 12.63 -30.84
C THR A 581 -12.47 11.90 -31.89
N SER A 582 -12.03 11.86 -33.15
CA SER A 582 -12.70 11.12 -34.24
C SER A 582 -12.71 9.60 -34.02
N THR A 583 -11.67 9.02 -33.40
CA THR A 583 -11.57 7.58 -33.13
C THR A 583 -12.57 7.16 -32.05
N ILE A 584 -12.78 8.01 -31.04
CA ILE A 584 -13.78 7.79 -29.98
C ILE A 584 -15.19 7.91 -30.56
N SER A 585 -15.43 8.87 -31.45
CA SER A 585 -16.74 9.03 -32.10
C SER A 585 -17.11 7.83 -32.98
N LYS A 586 -16.13 7.22 -33.67
CA LYS A 586 -16.32 6.01 -34.50
C LYS A 586 -16.56 4.73 -33.66
N LEU A 587 -16.00 4.65 -32.46
CA LEU A 587 -16.29 3.56 -31.51
C LEU A 587 -17.67 3.71 -30.84
N ALA A 588 -18.19 4.93 -30.74
CA ALA A 588 -19.53 5.20 -30.23
C ALA A 588 -20.64 4.87 -31.23
N THR A 589 -20.43 5.08 -32.55
CA THR A 589 -21.39 4.70 -33.60
C THR A 589 -21.46 3.20 -33.87
N ALA A 590 -20.46 2.41 -33.44
CA ALA A 590 -20.43 0.97 -33.66
C ALA A 590 -21.24 0.13 -32.64
N ASN A 591 -22.00 0.76 -31.72
CA ASN A 591 -22.58 0.10 -30.55
C ASN A 591 -23.98 0.62 -30.13
N THR A 592 -24.76 1.20 -31.04
CA THR A 592 -26.17 1.56 -30.77
C THR A 592 -27.10 0.91 -31.79
N PHE A 593 -28.21 0.38 -31.27
CA PHE A 593 -29.28 -0.27 -32.02
C PHE A 593 -29.89 0.66 -33.06
N ASP A 594 -30.44 0.04 -34.12
CA ASP A 594 -31.32 0.71 -35.08
C ASP A 594 -32.54 1.30 -34.37
N ASP A 595 -32.88 2.54 -34.73
CA ASP A 595 -34.25 3.04 -34.80
C ASP A 595 -34.27 4.04 -35.97
N ASP A 596 -35.13 3.79 -36.95
CA ASP A 596 -35.40 4.72 -38.06
C ASP A 596 -35.98 6.04 -37.50
N ASP A 597 -35.48 7.19 -37.99
CA ASP A 597 -36.30 8.00 -38.91
C ASP A 597 -35.49 9.11 -39.62
N SER A 598 -36.16 9.73 -40.59
CA SER A 598 -35.58 10.38 -41.77
C SER A 598 -35.30 11.90 -41.70
N ASN A 599 -34.55 12.35 -42.72
CA ASN A 599 -34.53 13.68 -43.38
C ASN A 599 -33.42 14.73 -43.11
N THR A 600 -32.60 14.93 -44.16
CA THR A 600 -32.17 16.20 -44.85
C THR A 600 -31.70 17.43 -44.03
N SER A 601 -30.73 18.27 -44.46
CA SER A 601 -30.14 18.55 -45.79
C SER A 601 -28.68 19.08 -45.72
N THR A 602 -28.09 19.37 -46.90
CA THR A 602 -26.66 19.72 -47.16
C THR A 602 -26.31 21.21 -47.24
N THR A 603 -25.07 21.58 -46.91
CA THR A 603 -24.12 22.46 -47.69
C THR A 603 -22.81 22.66 -46.87
N ARG A 604 -21.58 22.37 -47.35
CA ARG A 604 -20.69 23.12 -48.28
C ARG A 604 -20.52 24.61 -47.93
N SER A 605 -19.35 25.25 -47.89
CA SER A 605 -17.91 24.97 -47.77
C SER A 605 -17.20 26.32 -47.91
N ASP A 606 -15.98 26.50 -47.38
CA ASP A 606 -14.79 27.00 -48.12
C ASP A 606 -13.69 27.62 -47.21
N HIS A 607 -12.44 27.42 -47.63
CA HIS A 607 -11.23 28.03 -47.07
C HIS A 607 -11.01 29.44 -47.63
N VAL A 608 -10.27 30.30 -46.90
CA VAL A 608 -9.07 31.01 -47.41
C VAL A 608 -8.14 31.35 -46.23
N THR A 609 -6.84 31.21 -46.45
CA THR A 609 -5.72 31.65 -45.59
C THR A 609 -5.21 33.03 -45.99
N ASN A 610 -4.72 33.86 -45.05
CA ASN A 610 -3.44 34.60 -45.21
C ASN A 610 -3.00 35.44 -43.98
N HIS A 611 -1.68 35.50 -43.82
CA HIS A 611 -0.84 36.44 -43.04
C HIS A 611 0.18 37.04 -44.07
N PRO A 612 1.13 37.96 -43.75
CA PRO A 612 1.47 38.68 -42.50
C PRO A 612 1.73 40.23 -42.71
N ALA A 613 2.49 40.85 -41.79
CA ALA A 613 3.21 42.15 -41.79
C ALA A 613 2.56 43.30 -40.99
N VAL A 614 3.05 43.68 -39.79
CA VAL A 614 4.28 44.45 -39.40
C VAL A 614 4.06 45.98 -39.42
N ASN A 615 4.12 46.62 -38.23
CA ASN A 615 4.98 47.80 -38.00
C ASN A 615 5.18 48.19 -36.51
N HIS A 616 6.27 48.93 -36.26
CA HIS A 616 6.79 49.46 -34.98
C HIS A 616 5.93 50.62 -34.39
N THR A 617 6.16 51.29 -33.24
CA THR A 617 7.20 51.43 -32.17
C THR A 617 6.46 51.75 -30.84
N HIS A 618 6.99 51.77 -29.60
CA HIS A 618 8.16 52.45 -29.02
C HIS A 618 8.49 51.85 -27.62
N ALA A 619 9.71 52.10 -27.11
CA ALA A 619 10.16 51.64 -25.79
C ALA A 619 10.48 52.81 -24.83
N GLN A 620 10.45 52.56 -23.52
CA GLN A 620 11.26 53.31 -22.53
C GLN A 620 11.55 52.47 -21.27
N THR A 621 12.77 52.64 -20.76
CA THR A 621 13.44 51.90 -19.67
C THR A 621 13.46 52.73 -18.39
N PHE A 622 13.49 52.15 -17.18
CA PHE A 622 14.18 52.76 -16.01
C PHE A 622 14.33 51.82 -14.78
N GLN A 623 15.50 51.92 -14.14
CA GLN A 623 15.95 51.42 -12.82
C GLN A 623 17.30 52.14 -12.52
N PRO A 624 17.91 52.09 -11.32
CA PRO A 624 17.38 52.03 -9.94
C PRO A 624 18.02 53.11 -9.01
N ALA A 625 17.65 53.19 -7.72
CA ALA A 625 18.40 53.93 -6.67
C ALA A 625 18.09 53.37 -5.25
N ALA A 626 18.88 53.74 -4.23
CA ALA A 626 18.99 53.04 -2.93
C ALA A 626 19.01 53.99 -1.69
N GLU A 627 19.12 53.36 -0.50
CA GLU A 627 19.53 53.88 0.83
C GLU A 627 18.61 54.89 1.58
N ASP A 628 18.22 54.56 2.83
CA ASP A 628 18.78 55.18 4.07
C ASP A 628 18.19 54.64 5.41
N LEU A 629 18.89 54.92 6.52
CA LEU A 629 18.65 54.58 7.95
C LEU A 629 18.96 55.84 8.84
N PRO A 630 18.87 55.82 10.21
CA PRO A 630 18.21 54.89 11.12
C PRO A 630 16.99 55.56 11.82
N PRO A 631 17.00 56.26 13.00
CA PRO A 631 17.90 56.29 14.18
C PRO A 631 17.39 55.40 15.36
N SER A 632 17.89 55.60 16.59
CA SER A 632 17.48 54.91 17.83
C SER A 632 17.58 55.85 19.07
N THR A 633 16.89 55.53 20.17
CA THR A 633 17.17 56.08 21.53
C THR A 633 16.75 55.09 22.63
N SER A 634 17.35 55.24 23.82
CA SER A 634 17.48 54.25 24.90
C SER A 634 16.69 54.59 26.18
N TYR A 635 16.63 53.66 27.16
CA TYR A 635 16.84 53.84 28.62
C TYR A 635 16.54 52.48 29.35
N THR A 636 17.55 51.75 29.87
CA THR A 636 17.96 51.57 31.31
C THR A 636 16.91 50.91 32.24
N HIS A 637 17.20 50.13 33.31
CA HIS A 637 18.40 49.66 34.05
C HIS A 637 17.90 48.41 34.85
N ASN A 638 18.61 47.28 35.08
CA ASN A 638 19.63 47.08 36.12
C ASN A 638 20.13 45.61 36.15
N ASN A 639 21.36 45.41 36.64
CA ASN A 639 21.95 44.15 37.10
C ASN A 639 22.28 44.31 38.61
N PRO A 640 22.60 43.27 39.41
CA PRO A 640 24.00 42.81 39.45
C PRO A 640 24.23 41.31 39.77
N ASN A 641 25.42 40.83 39.35
CA ASN A 641 26.36 39.87 40.00
C ASN A 641 25.82 38.53 40.59
N ASP A 642 26.46 37.39 40.33
CA ASP A 642 27.88 37.15 40.67
C ASP A 642 28.61 36.16 39.75
N SER A 643 29.94 36.19 39.82
CA SER A 643 30.87 35.35 39.07
C SER A 643 31.91 34.70 40.00
N HIS A 644 32.35 33.48 39.70
CA HIS A 644 33.77 33.17 39.44
C HIS A 644 33.99 31.67 39.10
N PRO A 645 35.10 31.33 38.40
CA PRO A 645 35.34 29.99 37.85
C PRO A 645 36.39 29.18 38.64
N TYR A 646 36.55 27.91 38.29
CA TYR A 646 37.82 27.19 38.50
C TYR A 646 38.28 26.45 37.25
N THR A 647 39.50 26.80 36.82
CA THR A 647 40.28 26.10 35.80
C THR A 647 41.36 25.28 36.51
N THR A 648 41.58 24.02 36.11
CA THR A 648 42.85 23.31 36.37
C THR A 648 43.16 22.39 35.19
N THR A 649 44.46 22.23 34.94
CA THR A 649 44.99 21.80 33.63
C THR A 649 45.81 20.51 33.75
N SER A 650 45.89 19.76 32.64
CA SER A 650 46.98 18.82 32.31
C SER A 650 47.08 17.49 33.06
N THR A 651 46.93 16.37 32.33
CA THR A 651 48.12 15.59 31.86
C THR A 651 47.76 14.55 30.80
N HIS A 652 48.71 14.25 29.92
CA HIS A 652 48.62 13.22 28.87
C HIS A 652 48.70 11.79 29.45
N MET A 653 47.93 10.86 28.89
CA MET A 653 48.37 9.46 28.73
C MET A 653 47.68 8.81 27.52
N ASP A 654 48.47 8.27 26.60
CA ASP A 654 47.99 7.49 25.45
C ASP A 654 47.50 6.11 25.88
N LEU A 655 46.25 5.75 25.55
CA LEU A 655 45.79 4.36 25.49
C LEU A 655 44.85 4.15 24.30
N THR A 656 45.21 3.19 23.46
CA THR A 656 44.41 2.74 22.31
C THR A 656 43.25 1.85 22.76
N PRO A 657 42.03 1.98 22.20
CA PRO A 657 40.95 1.03 22.45
C PRO A 657 41.20 -0.27 21.67
N ASN A 658 41.62 -1.32 22.38
CA ASN A 658 41.82 -2.63 21.80
C ASN A 658 40.49 -3.24 21.33
N ASN A 659 40.43 -3.74 20.10
CA ASN A 659 39.20 -4.21 19.46
C ASN A 659 38.88 -5.66 19.87
N GLY A 660 38.35 -5.84 21.09
CA GLY A 660 38.06 -7.15 21.67
C GLY A 660 36.77 -7.16 22.50
N GLY A 661 35.66 -7.55 21.88
CA GLY A 661 34.43 -7.83 22.61
C GLY A 661 34.58 -9.02 23.57
N LEU A 662 33.95 -8.95 24.74
CA LEU A 662 34.04 -10.00 25.75
C LEU A 662 33.54 -11.35 25.20
N PRO A 663 34.20 -12.48 25.53
CA PRO A 663 33.75 -13.81 25.14
C PRO A 663 32.35 -14.12 25.67
N ILE A 664 31.55 -14.88 24.92
CA ILE A 664 30.14 -15.17 25.23
C ILE A 664 29.95 -15.74 26.66
N TYR A 665 30.90 -16.51 27.19
CA TYR A 665 30.86 -17.08 28.53
C TYR A 665 31.01 -16.05 29.68
N ALA A 666 31.37 -14.79 29.39
CA ALA A 666 31.40 -13.69 30.36
C ALA A 666 30.10 -12.86 30.39
N LEU A 667 29.15 -13.13 29.49
CA LEU A 667 27.84 -12.48 29.46
C LEU A 667 26.84 -13.17 30.39
N ASN A 668 25.84 -12.44 30.89
CA ASN A 668 24.77 -13.05 31.69
C ASN A 668 23.83 -13.93 30.83
N PRO A 669 23.02 -14.84 31.40
CA PRO A 669 22.22 -15.79 30.62
C PRO A 669 21.22 -15.18 29.63
N LEU A 670 20.74 -13.95 29.89
CA LEU A 670 19.86 -13.23 28.95
C LEU A 670 20.66 -12.70 27.76
N GLN A 671 21.80 -12.05 28.02
CA GLN A 671 22.71 -11.54 27.00
C GLN A 671 23.30 -12.66 26.13
N GLN A 672 23.60 -13.83 26.72
CA GLN A 672 24.00 -15.03 25.95
C GLN A 672 22.88 -15.49 25.00
N ARG A 673 21.62 -15.51 25.47
CA ARG A 673 20.47 -15.89 24.66
C ARG A 673 20.22 -14.90 23.52
N GLU A 674 20.33 -13.60 23.77
CA GLU A 674 20.23 -12.54 22.76
C GLU A 674 21.36 -12.64 21.71
N ALA A 675 22.60 -12.89 22.13
CA ALA A 675 23.73 -13.10 21.23
C ALA A 675 23.52 -14.30 20.29
N VAL A 676 23.05 -15.43 20.81
CA VAL A 676 22.75 -16.64 20.02
C VAL A 676 21.56 -16.42 19.07
N ILE A 677 20.53 -15.69 19.49
CA ILE A 677 19.39 -15.32 18.61
C ILE A 677 19.90 -14.44 17.45
N LYS A 678 20.74 -13.44 17.74
CA LYS A 678 21.33 -12.55 16.74
C LYS A 678 22.21 -13.30 15.74
N GLU A 679 23.08 -14.20 16.21
CA GLU A 679 23.95 -15.00 15.34
C GLU A 679 23.15 -15.93 14.41
N ASN A 680 22.12 -16.60 14.94
CA ASN A 680 21.21 -17.43 14.14
C ASN A 680 20.49 -16.60 13.06
N TRP A 681 20.03 -15.40 13.40
CA TRP A 681 19.37 -14.49 12.46
C TRP A 681 20.30 -14.02 11.35
N GLU A 682 21.56 -13.69 11.67
CA GLU A 682 22.58 -13.35 10.67
C GLU A 682 22.91 -14.52 9.73
N ASN A 683 22.97 -15.74 10.25
CA ASN A 683 23.22 -16.95 9.46
C ASN A 683 22.04 -17.28 8.51
N GLU A 684 20.80 -17.14 8.99
CA GLU A 684 19.62 -17.32 8.15
C GLU A 684 19.52 -16.22 7.07
N ARG A 685 19.75 -14.95 7.43
CA ARG A 685 19.83 -13.82 6.47
C ARG A 685 20.89 -14.06 5.39
N ARG A 686 22.09 -14.55 5.76
CA ARG A 686 23.14 -14.95 4.79
C ARG A 686 22.66 -16.06 3.84
N SER A 687 21.92 -17.06 4.34
CA SER A 687 21.36 -18.15 3.53
C SER A 687 20.25 -17.68 2.57
N LEU A 688 19.37 -16.78 3.03
CA LEU A 688 18.27 -16.23 2.23
C LEU A 688 18.77 -15.35 1.08
N LEU A 689 19.75 -14.46 1.34
CA LEU A 689 20.40 -13.66 0.30
C LEU A 689 21.06 -14.54 -0.78
N LYS A 690 21.70 -15.65 -0.38
CA LYS A 690 22.33 -16.60 -1.30
C LYS A 690 21.32 -17.40 -2.14
N LYS A 691 20.10 -17.63 -1.63
CA LYS A 691 19.00 -18.26 -2.40
C LYS A 691 18.32 -17.27 -3.35
N ALA A 692 18.05 -16.05 -2.90
CA ALA A 692 17.41 -15.00 -3.69
C ALA A 692 18.24 -14.61 -4.94
N SER A 693 19.56 -14.69 -4.85
CA SER A 693 20.47 -14.40 -5.97
C SER A 693 20.28 -15.33 -7.19
N ASN A 694 19.69 -16.52 -7.03
CA ASN A 694 19.86 -17.61 -7.99
C ASN A 694 18.62 -17.99 -8.83
N GLN A 695 17.43 -17.42 -8.60
CA GLN A 695 16.19 -17.93 -9.24
C GLN A 695 15.13 -16.92 -9.74
N GLN A 696 15.27 -15.60 -9.59
CA GLN A 696 14.15 -14.67 -9.88
C GLN A 696 14.51 -13.37 -10.65
N GLY A 697 15.65 -13.31 -11.34
CA GLY A 697 16.03 -12.13 -12.15
C GLY A 697 15.00 -11.76 -13.23
N ASP A 698 14.63 -12.72 -14.07
CA ASP A 698 13.89 -12.47 -15.32
C ASP A 698 12.44 -11.99 -15.11
N SER A 699 11.83 -12.33 -13.97
CA SER A 699 10.47 -11.87 -13.62
C SER A 699 10.45 -10.42 -13.15
N VAL A 700 11.56 -9.94 -12.59
CA VAL A 700 11.71 -8.58 -12.07
C VAL A 700 11.82 -7.59 -13.22
N GLU A 701 12.59 -7.90 -14.26
CA GLU A 701 12.78 -7.00 -15.41
C GLU A 701 11.46 -6.75 -16.17
N ARG A 702 10.64 -7.79 -16.37
CA ARG A 702 9.28 -7.66 -16.93
C ARG A 702 8.32 -6.81 -16.08
N LEU A 703 8.50 -6.77 -14.76
CA LEU A 703 7.68 -5.94 -13.87
C LEU A 703 8.18 -4.50 -13.79
N LEU A 704 9.50 -4.29 -13.78
CA LEU A 704 10.11 -2.95 -13.77
C LEU A 704 9.86 -2.19 -15.08
N ALA A 705 9.87 -2.87 -16.23
CA ALA A 705 9.57 -2.26 -17.54
C ALA A 705 8.15 -1.67 -17.63
N ASN A 706 7.21 -2.14 -16.81
CA ASN A 706 5.83 -1.64 -16.76
C ASN A 706 5.61 -0.53 -15.72
N TYR A 707 6.60 -0.23 -14.87
CA TYR A 707 6.46 0.72 -13.75
C TYR A 707 7.46 1.89 -13.75
N PHE A 708 8.55 1.82 -14.53
CA PHE A 708 9.58 2.86 -14.59
C PHE A 708 9.79 3.46 -15.99
N VAL A 709 8.78 3.40 -16.86
CA VAL A 709 8.74 4.24 -18.08
C VAL A 709 8.02 5.55 -17.77
N VAL A 710 8.73 6.45 -17.08
CA VAL A 710 8.88 7.89 -17.38
C VAL A 710 10.25 8.30 -16.84
#